data_AF-A0A1H2BY37-F1
#
_entry.id   AF-A0A1H2BY37-F1
#
_cell.length_a   1.000
_cell.length_b   1.000
_cell.length_c   1.000
_cell.angle_alpha   90.00
_cell.angle_beta   90.00
_cell.angle_gamma   90.00
#
_symmetry.space_group_name_H-M   'P 1'
#
loop_
_entity.id
_entity.type
_entity.pdbx_description
1 polymer ?
#
loop_
_entity_poly.entity_id
_entity_poly.type
_entity_poly.pdbx_seq_one_letter_code
_entity_poly.pdbx_strand_id
1 'polypeptide(L)'
;MDVFDTAALRSRVLSAWSASPARFREDANAEDELARGAYGDRVVVELAQNAADAGARAGRPVRLLLRLTGPTLVAANTGAALDAAGVEGLSTLRASTKRDGGAVGRFGVGFAAVLAVTDEPRVLTGSGGGVRWSRAAALEAAGSVPALAAELARRGEAVPVLRLPFPASGAVPEGYDTAVELPLRDDDAVRLVRRQLAEIDDALLLALPWLGELVVDVDGDVRGLSAGEPTTLADGLAERRIGDRTWRLATRTGVAPDELVADRPFEERTRPGWTVTVAVPVRDDAGVRAPAPLPSSLPGVVHAPTPTDDRTDLPALVIAGLPLDSSRRRVVPGPLLDHLAEQTGEVYARLVASFGPAAPGAAVLALVPGPLGLEAIDAVLHRAIRAALAATPFVPGADGELLRPAEVTLVDGLSRTGDPAALGGVVRGLPARDWWRPDPLAGLGATVTPLADVVDDLAGERLAPAAWRAVYDALDGSDHESLGALPVPLADGRLVRGPRGLLVPGEVRPELLAPFDLRVVAPDAVHPLLYRLGAVDATAASVLRDPLVQGAVADLAVSDDDPAPVAAAVLGLLAESGLDVADEPWLAGLPLADATGAAVPARDLLLPGSRLLAVLDADPAEFTVAPDLVSRFGPAVLRAAGVRDGFAVVRDTDVTLEPDTWHDLDDEDGWVDDVLAGLPAQPVPPLTGEFAAVADLDLVRDDAWPRVLEWLAADDDARAAVVSPVRLTLYDGAQREAPSYTAWWLRRHARIGGRPLGGLAVAGADAVVRALLPVADVPVDDVFAAAVGLARSPADLDPDAVLDRLAEDDLELPAATLARVYAALVTHDPAGVEPPDRVRVPDGVGTRVVPAASVVVGDGPHWLQLGLPGLLPGPAALADLLDVDLASEAHPTPVSGGGRRQPVPDVALAVLGDAPSTYVEHDDLRVGGTSVSWWPLGSDVHAATLDGLARGLAWTTGQWGRRWVLAEVLADPGALPALLADDAFR
;
A
#
# COMPACT_ATOMS: atom_id res chain seq x y z
N MET A 1 -45.69 1.19 -82.33
CA MET A 1 -46.02 -0.24 -82.48
C MET A 1 -46.25 -0.78 -81.08
N ASP A 2 -47.38 -1.46 -80.81
CA ASP A 2 -47.67 -2.04 -79.49
C ASP A 2 -47.03 -3.43 -79.39
N VAL A 3 -45.77 -3.47 -78.96
CA VAL A 3 -44.94 -4.70 -78.96
C VAL A 3 -45.30 -5.63 -77.80
N PHE A 4 -46.03 -5.14 -76.79
CA PHE A 4 -46.37 -5.88 -75.56
C PHE A 4 -47.86 -6.17 -75.40
N ASP A 5 -48.68 -5.92 -76.42
CA ASP A 5 -50.14 -6.09 -76.38
C ASP A 5 -50.80 -5.34 -75.19
N THR A 6 -50.33 -4.12 -74.95
CA THR A 6 -50.82 -3.27 -73.85
C THR A 6 -52.31 -2.94 -74.00
N ALA A 7 -52.83 -2.91 -75.24
CA ALA A 7 -54.25 -2.75 -75.51
C ALA A 7 -55.11 -3.88 -74.91
N ALA A 8 -54.69 -5.14 -75.05
CA ALA A 8 -55.44 -6.27 -74.48
C ALA A 8 -55.42 -6.26 -72.95
N LEU A 9 -54.27 -5.94 -72.34
CA LEU A 9 -54.13 -5.76 -70.89
C LEU A 9 -55.11 -4.69 -70.37
N ARG A 10 -55.09 -3.51 -70.98
CA ARG A 10 -55.96 -2.39 -70.62
C ARG A 10 -57.45 -2.74 -70.78
N SER A 11 -57.81 -3.42 -71.87
CA SER A 11 -59.20 -3.84 -72.11
C SER A 11 -59.72 -4.81 -71.04
N ARG A 12 -58.90 -5.76 -70.58
CA ARG A 12 -59.25 -6.71 -69.51
C ARG A 12 -59.53 -5.98 -68.19
N VAL A 13 -58.67 -5.03 -67.82
CA VAL A 13 -58.82 -4.22 -66.59
C VAL A 13 -60.09 -3.37 -66.63
N LEU A 14 -60.30 -2.61 -67.72
CA LEU A 14 -61.48 -1.75 -67.85
C LEU A 14 -62.78 -2.57 -67.85
N SER A 15 -62.78 -3.76 -68.47
CA SER A 15 -63.92 -4.67 -68.42
C SER A 15 -64.21 -5.16 -67.01
N ALA A 16 -63.17 -5.49 -66.23
CA ALA A 16 -63.31 -5.90 -64.84
C ALA A 16 -63.86 -4.78 -63.94
N TRP A 17 -63.37 -3.54 -64.13
CA TRP A 17 -63.86 -2.37 -63.40
C TRP A 17 -65.30 -2.01 -63.79
N SER A 18 -65.65 -2.15 -65.08
CA SER A 18 -67.03 -1.95 -65.55
C SER A 18 -67.98 -2.98 -64.94
N ALA A 19 -67.54 -4.23 -64.77
CA ALA A 19 -68.34 -5.28 -64.14
C ALA A 19 -68.44 -5.10 -62.62
N SER A 20 -67.41 -4.55 -61.97
CA SER A 20 -67.38 -4.29 -60.53
C SER A 20 -66.58 -3.03 -60.18
N PRO A 21 -67.24 -1.89 -59.93
CA PRO A 21 -66.57 -0.67 -59.45
C PRO A 21 -65.83 -0.86 -58.11
N ALA A 22 -66.15 -1.91 -57.35
CA ALA A 22 -65.40 -2.27 -56.15
C ALA A 22 -63.95 -2.66 -56.47
N ARG A 23 -63.70 -3.33 -57.61
CA ARG A 23 -62.33 -3.68 -58.05
C ARG A 23 -61.49 -2.46 -58.37
N PHE A 24 -62.09 -1.45 -59.01
CA PHE A 24 -61.42 -0.16 -59.23
C PHE A 24 -60.98 0.48 -57.91
N ARG A 25 -61.84 0.45 -56.87
CA ARG A 25 -61.50 0.96 -55.54
C ARG A 25 -60.38 0.17 -54.86
N GLU A 26 -60.41 -1.16 -54.99
CA GLU A 26 -59.36 -2.04 -54.46
C GLU A 26 -58.00 -1.74 -55.12
N ASP A 27 -57.96 -1.67 -56.45
CA ASP A 27 -56.74 -1.32 -57.21
C ASP A 27 -56.23 0.08 -56.84
N ALA A 28 -57.14 1.06 -56.73
CA ALA A 28 -56.78 2.43 -56.40
C ALA A 28 -56.20 2.53 -54.98
N ASN A 29 -56.83 1.87 -54.01
CA ASN A 29 -56.35 1.83 -52.64
C ASN A 29 -55.00 1.10 -52.53
N ALA A 30 -54.83 -0.01 -53.25
CA ALA A 30 -53.60 -0.79 -53.21
C ALA A 30 -52.40 -0.03 -53.81
N GLU A 31 -52.58 0.68 -54.93
CA GLU A 31 -51.53 1.54 -55.48
C GLU A 31 -51.24 2.73 -54.57
N ASP A 32 -52.27 3.33 -53.97
CA ASP A 32 -52.09 4.48 -53.07
C ASP A 32 -51.36 4.12 -51.77
N GLU A 33 -51.69 2.97 -51.18
CA GLU A 33 -51.02 2.41 -50.01
C GLU A 33 -49.53 2.13 -50.29
N LEU A 34 -49.20 1.63 -51.49
CA LEU A 34 -47.81 1.40 -51.89
C LEU A 34 -47.07 2.72 -52.17
N ALA A 35 -47.69 3.65 -52.88
CA ALA A 35 -47.07 4.92 -53.26
C ALA A 35 -46.85 5.89 -52.07
N ARG A 36 -47.79 5.91 -51.11
CA ARG A 36 -47.74 6.80 -49.92
C ARG A 36 -47.29 6.11 -48.64
N GLY A 37 -47.30 4.78 -48.60
CA GLY A 37 -46.92 3.99 -47.43
C GLY A 37 -45.47 3.53 -47.51
N ALA A 38 -45.24 2.23 -47.24
CA ALA A 38 -43.93 1.66 -46.94
C ALA A 38 -42.88 1.70 -48.07
N TYR A 39 -43.28 2.03 -49.31
CA TYR A 39 -42.38 2.08 -50.47
C TYR A 39 -42.07 3.51 -50.95
N GLY A 40 -42.64 4.52 -50.28
CA GLY A 40 -42.55 5.92 -50.72
C GLY A 40 -41.13 6.47 -50.79
N ASP A 41 -40.21 5.95 -49.99
CA ASP A 41 -38.82 6.39 -49.86
C ASP A 41 -37.79 5.34 -50.32
N ARG A 42 -38.17 4.42 -51.23
CA ARG A 42 -37.28 3.32 -51.69
C ARG A 42 -37.07 3.21 -53.20
N VAL A 43 -37.47 4.22 -53.97
CA VAL A 43 -37.43 4.22 -55.44
C VAL A 43 -36.09 3.74 -56.02
N VAL A 44 -34.97 4.31 -55.58
CA VAL A 44 -33.63 3.95 -56.07
C VAL A 44 -33.27 2.49 -55.78
N VAL A 45 -33.54 2.01 -54.57
CA VAL A 45 -33.24 0.63 -54.16
C VAL A 45 -34.07 -0.38 -54.94
N GLU A 46 -35.36 -0.10 -55.15
CA GLU A 46 -36.25 -0.97 -55.94
C GLU A 46 -35.84 -1.00 -57.43
N LEU A 47 -35.39 0.12 -57.99
CA LEU A 47 -34.83 0.17 -59.35
C LEU A 47 -33.54 -0.63 -59.45
N ALA A 48 -32.69 -0.59 -58.43
CA ALA A 48 -31.47 -1.40 -58.36
C ALA A 48 -31.77 -2.90 -58.24
N GLN A 49 -32.75 -3.28 -57.43
CA GLN A 49 -33.21 -4.67 -57.33
C GLN A 49 -33.78 -5.17 -58.66
N ASN A 50 -34.59 -4.36 -59.35
CA ASN A 50 -35.11 -4.70 -60.68
C ASN A 50 -33.99 -4.93 -61.71
N ALA A 51 -32.92 -4.12 -61.66
CA ALA A 51 -31.74 -4.32 -62.49
C ALA A 51 -31.00 -5.62 -62.15
N ALA A 52 -30.77 -5.88 -60.86
CA ALA A 52 -30.14 -7.12 -60.40
C ALA A 52 -30.94 -8.37 -60.81
N ASP A 53 -32.28 -8.34 -60.70
CA ASP A 53 -33.16 -9.41 -61.17
C ASP A 53 -33.09 -9.60 -62.69
N ALA A 54 -32.92 -8.52 -63.45
CA ALA A 54 -32.70 -8.59 -64.89
C ALA A 54 -31.34 -9.24 -65.22
N GLY A 55 -30.31 -9.00 -64.40
CA GLY A 55 -29.02 -9.68 -64.47
C GLY A 55 -29.10 -11.16 -64.14
N ALA A 56 -29.82 -11.51 -63.07
CA ALA A 56 -30.08 -12.90 -62.71
C ALA A 56 -30.78 -13.68 -63.84
N ARG A 57 -31.77 -13.07 -64.49
CA ARG A 57 -32.43 -13.66 -65.68
C ARG A 57 -31.50 -13.79 -66.88
N ALA A 58 -30.57 -12.85 -67.05
CA ALA A 58 -29.57 -12.87 -68.12
C ALA A 58 -28.38 -13.80 -67.82
N GLY A 59 -28.26 -14.31 -66.59
CA GLY A 59 -27.14 -15.15 -66.15
C GLY A 59 -25.79 -14.42 -66.10
N ARG A 60 -25.78 -13.08 -66.00
CA ARG A 60 -24.56 -12.26 -65.95
C ARG A 60 -24.74 -11.02 -65.07
N PRO A 61 -23.69 -10.53 -64.40
CA PRO A 61 -23.73 -9.24 -63.71
C PRO A 61 -24.10 -8.10 -64.67
N VAL A 62 -24.87 -7.13 -64.19
CA VAL A 62 -25.35 -6.00 -64.99
C VAL A 62 -24.73 -4.68 -64.56
N ARG A 63 -24.71 -3.75 -65.51
CA ARG A 63 -24.41 -2.33 -65.28
C ARG A 63 -25.73 -1.59 -65.09
N LEU A 64 -25.82 -0.74 -64.08
CA LEU A 64 -26.96 0.14 -63.81
C LEU A 64 -26.50 1.60 -63.89
N LEU A 65 -27.22 2.43 -64.64
CA LEU A 65 -27.12 3.88 -64.63
C LEU A 65 -28.31 4.45 -63.88
N LEU A 66 -28.05 5.34 -62.93
CA LEU A 66 -29.04 6.19 -62.27
C LEU A 66 -28.69 7.65 -62.57
N ARG A 67 -29.38 8.24 -63.55
CA ARG A 67 -29.15 9.62 -63.98
C ARG A 67 -30.30 10.53 -63.56
N LEU A 68 -30.04 11.54 -62.75
CA LEU A 68 -30.96 12.63 -62.46
C LEU A 68 -30.51 13.87 -63.23
N THR A 69 -31.32 14.34 -64.19
CA THR A 69 -31.07 15.58 -64.94
C THR A 69 -32.28 16.50 -64.77
N GLY A 70 -32.10 17.60 -64.06
CA GLY A 70 -33.23 18.47 -63.69
C GLY A 70 -34.30 17.68 -62.92
N PRO A 71 -35.57 17.67 -63.37
CA PRO A 71 -36.65 16.92 -62.73
C PRO A 71 -36.87 15.52 -63.34
N THR A 72 -35.87 14.89 -63.99
CA THR A 72 -36.05 13.56 -64.61
C THR A 72 -35.02 12.56 -64.11
N LEU A 73 -35.48 11.45 -63.52
CA LEU A 73 -34.66 10.30 -63.15
C LEU A 73 -34.73 9.24 -64.26
N VAL A 74 -33.58 8.78 -64.73
CA VAL A 74 -33.44 7.66 -65.67
C VAL A 74 -32.67 6.54 -64.99
N ALA A 75 -33.28 5.36 -64.89
CA ALA A 75 -32.64 4.13 -64.41
C ALA A 75 -32.47 3.13 -65.55
N ALA A 76 -31.26 2.98 -66.08
CA ALA A 76 -30.97 2.13 -67.25
C ALA A 76 -30.09 0.93 -66.89
N ASN A 77 -30.40 -0.28 -67.36
CA ASN A 77 -29.62 -1.48 -67.07
C ASN A 77 -29.32 -2.33 -68.31
N THR A 78 -28.26 -3.14 -68.22
CA THR A 78 -27.80 -4.06 -69.29
C THR A 78 -28.31 -5.50 -69.11
N GLY A 79 -29.39 -5.68 -68.36
CA GLY A 79 -29.96 -7.00 -68.04
C GLY A 79 -30.87 -7.54 -69.15
N ALA A 80 -31.59 -8.63 -68.85
CA ALA A 80 -32.58 -9.17 -69.75
C ALA A 80 -33.65 -8.10 -70.08
N ALA A 81 -33.89 -7.86 -71.37
CA ALA A 81 -34.84 -6.88 -71.86
C ALA A 81 -36.27 -7.15 -71.35
N LEU A 82 -37.07 -6.09 -71.21
CA LEU A 82 -38.48 -6.20 -70.84
C LEU A 82 -39.28 -6.97 -71.90
N ASP A 83 -40.04 -7.97 -71.46
CA ASP A 83 -40.94 -8.78 -72.28
C ASP A 83 -42.42 -8.54 -71.93
N ALA A 84 -43.34 -9.13 -72.71
CA ALA A 84 -44.78 -8.95 -72.50
C ALA A 84 -45.25 -9.48 -71.13
N ALA A 85 -44.68 -10.59 -70.65
CA ALA A 85 -44.96 -11.14 -69.33
C ALA A 85 -44.49 -10.19 -68.20
N GLY A 86 -43.36 -9.52 -68.40
CA GLY A 86 -42.86 -8.45 -67.54
C GLY A 86 -43.81 -7.26 -67.50
N VAL A 87 -44.33 -6.80 -68.64
CA VAL A 87 -45.32 -5.71 -68.68
C VAL A 87 -46.62 -6.08 -67.97
N GLU A 88 -47.11 -7.30 -68.14
CA GLU A 88 -48.26 -7.81 -67.38
C GLU A 88 -47.97 -7.85 -65.87
N GLY A 89 -46.77 -8.29 -65.49
CA GLY A 89 -46.32 -8.28 -64.09
C GLY A 89 -46.19 -6.89 -63.48
N LEU A 90 -45.71 -5.89 -64.24
CA LEU A 90 -45.65 -4.49 -63.79
C LEU A 90 -47.06 -3.86 -63.69
N SER A 91 -48.02 -4.37 -64.47
CA SER A 91 -49.39 -3.83 -64.56
C SER A 91 -50.39 -4.54 -63.64
N THR A 92 -49.97 -5.55 -62.88
CA THR A 92 -50.79 -6.32 -61.93
C THR A 92 -50.24 -6.20 -60.50
N LEU A 93 -51.09 -6.15 -59.46
CA LEU A 93 -50.67 -5.99 -58.05
C LEU A 93 -50.90 -7.36 -57.43
N ARG A 94 -49.89 -7.85 -56.70
CA ARG A 94 -50.01 -9.03 -55.83
C ARG A 94 -50.41 -10.33 -56.55
N ALA A 95 -50.40 -10.37 -57.88
CA ALA A 95 -50.61 -11.57 -58.69
C ALA A 95 -49.30 -11.92 -59.42
N SER A 96 -48.54 -12.88 -58.90
CA SER A 96 -47.34 -13.38 -59.58
C SER A 96 -47.75 -14.28 -60.74
N THR A 97 -47.33 -13.96 -61.97
CA THR A 97 -47.57 -14.79 -63.17
C THR A 97 -46.56 -15.92 -63.35
N LYS A 98 -45.54 -16.07 -62.48
CA LYS A 98 -44.48 -17.09 -62.65
C LYS A 98 -44.65 -18.25 -61.67
N ARG A 99 -44.87 -19.45 -62.22
CA ARG A 99 -44.95 -20.74 -61.49
C ARG A 99 -43.59 -21.43 -61.31
N ASP A 100 -42.55 -21.03 -62.03
CA ASP A 100 -41.22 -21.66 -61.96
C ASP A 100 -40.07 -20.63 -62.05
N GLY A 101 -39.05 -20.75 -61.17
CA GLY A 101 -37.76 -20.04 -61.27
C GLY A 101 -37.35 -19.19 -60.05
N GLY A 102 -36.12 -19.42 -59.55
CA GLY A 102 -35.53 -18.86 -58.31
C GLY A 102 -35.22 -17.36 -58.25
N ALA A 103 -36.07 -16.51 -58.84
CA ALA A 103 -35.99 -15.06 -58.66
C ALA A 103 -36.79 -14.62 -57.42
N VAL A 104 -36.11 -13.95 -56.48
CA VAL A 104 -36.69 -13.40 -55.26
C VAL A 104 -37.43 -12.10 -55.60
N GLY A 105 -38.72 -12.21 -55.94
CA GLY A 105 -39.54 -11.02 -56.18
C GLY A 105 -41.00 -11.35 -56.48
N ARG A 106 -41.92 -10.69 -55.77
CA ARG A 106 -43.30 -10.49 -56.26
C ARG A 106 -43.22 -9.43 -57.35
N PHE A 107 -43.20 -9.83 -58.62
CA PHE A 107 -43.19 -8.90 -59.75
C PHE A 107 -44.34 -7.88 -59.60
N GLY A 108 -44.03 -6.59 -59.79
CA GLY A 108 -44.99 -5.49 -59.78
C GLY A 108 -45.16 -4.70 -58.47
N VAL A 109 -44.83 -5.28 -57.30
CA VAL A 109 -44.99 -4.55 -56.01
C VAL A 109 -43.86 -3.53 -55.79
N GLY A 110 -42.62 -3.89 -56.11
CA GLY A 110 -41.47 -2.98 -55.99
C GLY A 110 -41.47 -1.85 -57.01
N PHE A 111 -41.97 -2.09 -58.24
CA PHE A 111 -42.09 -1.05 -59.25
C PHE A 111 -43.14 0.01 -58.89
N ALA A 112 -44.17 -0.32 -58.10
CA ALA A 112 -45.15 0.66 -57.63
C ALA A 112 -44.53 1.80 -56.80
N ALA A 113 -43.33 1.59 -56.22
CA ALA A 113 -42.57 2.63 -55.54
C ALA A 113 -42.33 3.87 -56.40
N VAL A 114 -42.22 3.72 -57.74
CA VAL A 114 -42.00 4.88 -58.63
C VAL A 114 -43.15 5.88 -58.60
N LEU A 115 -44.37 5.44 -58.27
CA LEU A 115 -45.54 6.32 -58.15
C LEU A 115 -45.45 7.30 -56.97
N ALA A 116 -44.52 7.07 -56.04
CA ALA A 116 -44.21 8.02 -54.98
C ALA A 116 -43.65 9.33 -55.56
N VAL A 117 -42.90 9.24 -56.67
CA VAL A 117 -42.12 10.34 -57.25
C VAL A 117 -42.57 10.76 -58.65
N THR A 118 -43.34 9.95 -59.39
CA THR A 118 -43.83 10.27 -60.73
C THR A 118 -45.30 9.88 -60.94
N ASP A 119 -45.99 10.61 -61.81
CA ASP A 119 -47.33 10.24 -62.30
C ASP A 119 -47.31 9.60 -63.69
N GLU A 120 -46.16 9.61 -64.37
CA GLU A 120 -46.02 9.17 -65.76
C GLU A 120 -44.80 8.26 -65.98
N PRO A 121 -44.67 7.14 -65.23
CA PRO A 121 -43.53 6.26 -65.38
C PRO A 121 -43.51 5.60 -66.76
N ARG A 122 -42.31 5.44 -67.31
CA ARG A 122 -42.09 4.86 -68.63
C ARG A 122 -40.93 3.88 -68.60
N VAL A 123 -41.08 2.77 -69.33
CA VAL A 123 -40.00 1.79 -69.54
C VAL A 123 -39.76 1.61 -71.03
N LEU A 124 -38.51 1.83 -71.43
CA LEU A 124 -38.01 1.74 -72.80
C LEU A 124 -37.09 0.52 -72.95
N THR A 125 -37.08 -0.05 -74.14
CA THR A 125 -36.19 -1.16 -74.51
C THR A 125 -35.28 -0.75 -75.67
N GLY A 126 -34.09 -1.35 -75.75
CA GLY A 126 -33.11 -1.07 -76.81
C GLY A 126 -33.62 -1.31 -78.24
N SER A 127 -34.72 -2.04 -78.39
CA SER A 127 -35.42 -2.23 -79.67
C SER A 127 -36.19 -0.98 -80.17
N GLY A 128 -36.26 0.10 -79.38
CA GLY A 128 -36.99 1.33 -79.67
C GLY A 128 -38.47 1.33 -79.25
N GLY A 129 -38.99 0.19 -78.82
CA GLY A 129 -40.31 0.03 -78.21
C GLY A 129 -40.30 0.16 -76.68
N GLY A 130 -41.47 0.35 -76.08
CA GLY A 130 -41.62 0.51 -74.64
C GLY A 130 -43.07 0.50 -74.17
N VAL A 131 -43.24 0.65 -72.87
CA VAL A 131 -44.53 0.82 -72.20
C VAL A 131 -44.48 2.08 -71.34
N ARG A 132 -45.61 2.79 -71.24
CA ARG A 132 -45.78 3.91 -70.31
C ARG A 132 -47.08 3.79 -69.56
N TRP A 133 -47.12 4.41 -68.40
CA TRP A 133 -48.33 4.70 -67.65
C TRP A 133 -48.43 6.21 -67.47
N SER A 134 -49.64 6.72 -67.30
CA SER A 134 -49.88 8.14 -67.04
C SER A 134 -51.16 8.28 -66.25
N ARG A 135 -51.11 9.06 -65.16
CA ARG A 135 -52.30 9.38 -64.36
C ARG A 135 -53.39 10.04 -65.20
N ALA A 136 -53.02 10.97 -66.08
CA ALA A 136 -53.96 11.63 -66.98
C ALA A 136 -54.63 10.63 -67.95
N ALA A 137 -53.85 9.75 -68.57
CA ALA A 137 -54.38 8.73 -69.49
C ALA A 137 -55.23 7.68 -68.75
N ALA A 138 -54.87 7.34 -67.50
CA ALA A 138 -55.64 6.45 -66.66
C ALA A 138 -56.99 7.07 -66.26
N LEU A 139 -57.01 8.36 -65.94
CA LEU A 139 -58.23 9.12 -65.63
C LEU A 139 -59.17 9.19 -66.84
N GLU A 140 -58.62 9.47 -68.02
CA GLU A 140 -59.39 9.49 -69.28
C GLU A 140 -59.99 8.10 -69.58
N ALA A 141 -59.18 7.05 -69.50
CA ALA A 141 -59.63 5.68 -69.74
C ALA A 141 -60.70 5.24 -68.71
N ALA A 142 -60.52 5.55 -67.43
CA ALA A 142 -61.51 5.27 -66.39
C ALA A 142 -62.80 6.08 -66.60
N GLY A 143 -62.70 7.34 -67.05
CA GLY A 143 -63.83 8.21 -67.37
C GLY A 143 -64.69 7.71 -68.53
N SER A 144 -64.12 6.88 -69.41
CA SER A 144 -64.86 6.21 -70.47
C SER A 144 -65.76 5.06 -69.99
N VAL A 145 -65.67 4.67 -68.70
CA VAL A 145 -66.47 3.60 -68.08
C VAL A 145 -67.61 4.22 -67.25
N PRO A 146 -68.87 4.19 -67.72
CA PRO A 146 -69.98 4.87 -67.03
C PRO A 146 -70.20 4.42 -65.59
N ALA A 147 -69.93 3.13 -65.29
CA ALA A 147 -70.08 2.56 -63.96
C ALA A 147 -69.12 3.16 -62.91
N LEU A 148 -68.06 3.85 -63.33
CA LEU A 148 -67.06 4.47 -62.43
C LEU A 148 -67.34 5.94 -62.13
N ALA A 149 -68.32 6.59 -62.79
CA ALA A 149 -68.54 8.03 -62.71
C ALA A 149 -68.70 8.55 -61.27
N ALA A 150 -69.48 7.84 -60.44
CA ALA A 150 -69.67 8.20 -59.04
C ALA A 150 -68.37 8.08 -58.22
N GLU A 151 -67.54 7.08 -58.48
CA GLU A 151 -66.30 6.89 -57.74
C GLU A 151 -65.21 7.89 -58.17
N LEU A 152 -65.14 8.20 -59.46
CA LEU A 152 -64.25 9.24 -60.00
C LEU A 152 -64.59 10.62 -59.41
N ALA A 153 -65.88 10.95 -59.28
CA ALA A 153 -66.30 12.20 -58.63
C ALA A 153 -65.86 12.29 -57.15
N ARG A 154 -65.76 11.16 -56.44
CA ARG A 154 -65.29 11.14 -55.05
C ARG A 154 -63.77 11.18 -54.92
N ARG A 155 -63.05 10.44 -55.77
CA ARG A 155 -61.59 10.25 -55.68
C ARG A 155 -60.78 11.32 -56.40
N GLY A 156 -61.38 12.04 -57.35
CA GLY A 156 -60.65 12.98 -58.20
C GLY A 156 -59.53 12.28 -58.97
N GLU A 157 -58.30 12.77 -58.82
CA GLU A 157 -57.12 12.29 -59.53
C GLU A 157 -56.49 11.00 -58.94
N ALA A 158 -57.02 10.51 -57.82
CA ALA A 158 -56.55 9.28 -57.16
C ALA A 158 -57.08 8.01 -57.84
N VAL A 159 -56.59 7.76 -59.06
CA VAL A 159 -56.91 6.59 -59.90
C VAL A 159 -55.74 5.59 -59.96
N PRO A 160 -55.99 4.29 -60.21
CA PRO A 160 -54.94 3.30 -60.44
C PRO A 160 -54.20 3.60 -61.75
N VAL A 161 -52.91 3.89 -61.65
CA VAL A 161 -52.03 4.27 -62.77
C VAL A 161 -51.42 3.03 -63.42
N LEU A 162 -50.82 2.13 -62.63
CA LEU A 162 -50.04 1.00 -63.18
C LEU A 162 -50.93 -0.08 -63.81
N ARG A 163 -52.24 -0.09 -63.51
CA ARG A 163 -53.20 -1.04 -64.11
C ARG A 163 -53.39 -0.85 -65.61
N LEU A 164 -53.13 0.35 -66.14
CA LEU A 164 -53.46 0.72 -67.51
C LEU A 164 -52.19 1.04 -68.32
N PRO A 165 -51.52 0.03 -68.88
CA PRO A 165 -50.35 0.24 -69.72
C PRO A 165 -50.73 0.81 -71.09
N PHE A 166 -49.86 1.64 -71.64
CA PHE A 166 -49.94 2.20 -72.99
C PHE A 166 -48.62 1.99 -73.75
N PRO A 167 -48.65 1.87 -75.09
CA PRO A 167 -47.43 1.73 -75.86
C PRO A 167 -46.60 3.03 -75.79
N ALA A 168 -45.29 2.88 -75.75
CA ALA A 168 -44.33 3.99 -75.77
C ALA A 168 -43.21 3.72 -76.77
N SER A 169 -42.56 4.79 -77.28
CA SER A 169 -41.43 4.68 -78.22
C SER A 169 -40.36 5.73 -77.92
N GLY A 170 -39.14 5.30 -77.63
CA GLY A 170 -38.05 6.19 -77.21
C GLY A 170 -36.70 5.49 -77.30
N ALA A 171 -35.62 6.25 -77.10
CA ALA A 171 -34.27 5.72 -77.08
C ALA A 171 -33.85 5.37 -75.64
N VAL A 172 -33.19 4.24 -75.46
CA VAL A 172 -32.48 3.90 -74.23
C VAL A 172 -31.10 4.59 -74.27
N PRO A 173 -30.53 5.03 -73.13
CA PRO A 173 -29.17 5.53 -73.08
C PRO A 173 -28.17 4.59 -73.75
N GLU A 174 -27.20 5.15 -74.48
CA GLU A 174 -26.21 4.37 -75.23
C GLU A 174 -25.49 3.36 -74.31
N GLY A 175 -25.40 2.10 -74.76
CA GLY A 175 -24.77 1.01 -74.02
C GLY A 175 -25.66 0.31 -72.98
N TYR A 176 -26.96 0.64 -72.90
CA TYR A 176 -27.94 0.00 -72.01
C TYR A 176 -29.09 -0.66 -72.80
N ASP A 177 -29.74 -1.66 -72.20
CA ASP A 177 -30.76 -2.49 -72.86
C ASP A 177 -32.20 -2.13 -72.46
N THR A 178 -32.40 -1.67 -71.23
CA THR A 178 -33.70 -1.23 -70.69
C THR A 178 -33.53 0.05 -69.89
N ALA A 179 -34.42 1.04 -70.07
CA ALA A 179 -34.42 2.27 -69.28
C ALA A 179 -35.79 2.57 -68.69
N VAL A 180 -35.83 2.84 -67.39
CA VAL A 180 -36.98 3.41 -66.69
C VAL A 180 -36.80 4.92 -66.65
N GLU A 181 -37.67 5.67 -67.33
CA GLU A 181 -37.71 7.13 -67.31
C GLU A 181 -38.84 7.60 -66.37
N LEU A 182 -38.49 8.43 -65.39
CA LEU A 182 -39.39 8.94 -64.37
C LEU A 182 -39.32 10.48 -64.37
N PRO A 183 -40.25 11.18 -65.04
CA PRO A 183 -40.45 12.62 -64.84
C PRO A 183 -40.96 12.84 -63.41
N LEU A 184 -40.17 13.51 -62.58
CA LEU A 184 -40.47 13.72 -61.17
C LEU A 184 -41.57 14.78 -61.03
N ARG A 185 -42.59 14.48 -60.22
CA ARG A 185 -43.84 15.26 -60.12
C ARG A 185 -43.63 16.67 -59.58
N ASP A 186 -42.76 16.83 -58.59
CA ASP A 186 -42.59 18.05 -57.81
C ASP A 186 -41.18 18.13 -57.17
N ASP A 187 -40.86 19.28 -56.56
CA ASP A 187 -39.55 19.51 -55.93
C ASP A 187 -39.29 18.57 -54.73
N ASP A 188 -40.33 18.05 -54.07
CA ASP A 188 -40.19 17.07 -52.99
C ASP A 188 -39.70 15.72 -53.54
N ALA A 189 -40.27 15.27 -54.65
CA ALA A 189 -39.82 14.08 -55.36
C ALA A 189 -38.36 14.22 -55.82
N VAL A 190 -37.95 15.39 -56.32
CA VAL A 190 -36.55 15.68 -56.68
C VAL A 190 -35.64 15.58 -55.45
N ARG A 191 -36.00 16.22 -54.32
CA ARG A 191 -35.23 16.15 -53.07
C ARG A 191 -35.08 14.72 -52.55
N LEU A 192 -36.17 13.95 -52.59
CA LEU A 192 -36.19 12.56 -52.17
C LEU A 192 -35.24 11.69 -53.01
N VAL A 193 -35.33 11.77 -54.33
CA VAL A 193 -34.45 11.03 -55.24
C VAL A 193 -32.99 11.46 -55.05
N ARG A 194 -32.70 12.75 -54.94
CA ARG A 194 -31.32 13.23 -54.67
C ARG A 194 -30.76 12.64 -53.39
N ARG A 195 -31.54 12.59 -52.32
CA ARG A 195 -31.13 12.00 -51.05
C ARG A 195 -30.81 10.50 -51.21
N GLN A 196 -31.73 9.74 -51.80
CA GLN A 196 -31.50 8.30 -52.05
C GLN A 196 -30.29 8.04 -52.93
N LEU A 197 -30.06 8.86 -53.96
CA LEU A 197 -28.87 8.75 -54.81
C LEU A 197 -27.59 9.10 -54.06
N ALA A 198 -27.62 9.99 -53.07
CA ALA A 198 -26.48 10.30 -52.22
C ALA A 198 -26.16 9.17 -51.21
N GLU A 199 -27.19 8.47 -50.73
CA GLU A 199 -27.09 7.37 -49.76
C GLU A 199 -26.55 6.05 -50.36
N ILE A 200 -26.40 5.93 -51.68
CA ILE A 200 -25.87 4.68 -52.27
C ILE A 200 -24.40 4.47 -51.93
N ASP A 201 -24.09 3.30 -51.39
CA ASP A 201 -22.76 2.84 -50.98
C ASP A 201 -22.47 1.38 -51.40
N ASP A 202 -21.39 0.82 -50.81
CA ASP A 202 -20.92 -0.53 -51.07
C ASP A 202 -21.96 -1.61 -50.74
N ALA A 203 -22.83 -1.40 -49.73
CA ALA A 203 -23.77 -2.42 -49.30
C ALA A 203 -24.78 -2.78 -50.38
N LEU A 204 -25.12 -1.86 -51.27
CA LEU A 204 -26.03 -2.16 -52.38
C LEU A 204 -25.45 -3.23 -53.33
N LEU A 205 -24.14 -3.15 -53.64
CA LEU A 205 -23.47 -4.15 -54.50
C LEU A 205 -23.14 -5.45 -53.76
N LEU A 206 -23.02 -5.40 -52.43
CA LEU A 206 -22.87 -6.58 -51.58
C LEU A 206 -24.20 -7.34 -51.41
N ALA A 207 -25.31 -6.60 -51.27
CA ALA A 207 -26.66 -7.14 -51.15
C ALA A 207 -27.22 -7.69 -52.47
N LEU A 208 -26.85 -7.09 -53.59
CA LEU A 208 -27.33 -7.45 -54.92
C LEU A 208 -26.18 -8.05 -55.76
N PRO A 209 -25.90 -9.35 -55.66
CA PRO A 209 -24.71 -9.95 -56.28
C PRO A 209 -24.68 -9.87 -57.81
N TRP A 210 -25.85 -9.77 -58.45
CA TRP A 210 -26.00 -9.59 -59.91
C TRP A 210 -25.79 -8.14 -60.37
N LEU A 211 -25.61 -7.18 -59.46
CA LEU A 211 -25.25 -5.80 -59.79
C LEU A 211 -23.71 -5.68 -59.82
N GLY A 212 -23.14 -5.60 -61.02
CA GLY A 212 -21.69 -5.55 -61.22
C GLY A 212 -21.12 -4.13 -61.26
N GLU A 213 -21.88 -3.19 -61.81
CA GLU A 213 -21.47 -1.78 -61.90
C GLU A 213 -22.68 -0.88 -61.70
N LEU A 214 -22.46 0.23 -61.00
CA LEU A 214 -23.44 1.26 -60.75
C LEU A 214 -22.83 2.63 -61.05
N VAL A 215 -23.47 3.36 -61.96
CA VAL A 215 -23.11 4.74 -62.30
C VAL A 215 -24.23 5.65 -61.81
N VAL A 216 -23.90 6.62 -60.96
CA VAL A 216 -24.81 7.66 -60.49
C VAL A 216 -24.37 8.99 -61.12
N ASP A 217 -25.28 9.63 -61.85
CA ASP A 217 -25.05 10.87 -62.58
C ASP A 217 -26.10 11.90 -62.12
N VAL A 218 -25.68 12.91 -61.36
CA VAL A 218 -26.58 13.95 -60.84
C VAL A 218 -26.19 15.27 -61.47
N ASP A 219 -27.00 15.74 -62.43
CA ASP A 219 -26.77 16.97 -63.21
C ASP A 219 -25.36 17.08 -63.81
N GLY A 220 -24.77 15.95 -64.22
CA GLY A 220 -23.43 15.88 -64.80
C GLY A 220 -22.32 15.54 -63.80
N ASP A 221 -22.58 15.52 -62.49
CA ASP A 221 -21.65 14.97 -61.50
C ASP A 221 -21.78 13.44 -61.47
N VAL A 222 -20.77 12.77 -62.03
CA VAL A 222 -20.75 11.31 -62.22
C VAL A 222 -19.88 10.64 -61.16
N ARG A 223 -20.45 9.63 -60.48
CA ARG A 223 -19.71 8.69 -59.61
C ARG A 223 -20.03 7.25 -59.99
N GLY A 224 -19.01 6.39 -59.93
CA GLY A 224 -19.13 4.97 -60.23
C GLY A 224 -18.79 4.09 -59.03
N LEU A 225 -19.54 3.01 -58.85
CA LEU A 225 -19.23 1.91 -57.95
C LEU A 225 -19.19 0.63 -58.77
N SER A 226 -18.12 -0.15 -58.65
CA SER A 226 -17.95 -1.42 -59.36
C SER A 226 -17.62 -2.52 -58.38
N ALA A 227 -18.22 -3.68 -58.59
CA ALA A 227 -17.90 -4.88 -57.84
C ALA A 227 -17.03 -5.80 -58.68
N GLY A 228 -15.80 -6.02 -58.23
CA GLY A 228 -14.88 -6.97 -58.84
C GLY A 228 -15.33 -8.42 -58.69
N GLU A 229 -14.63 -9.31 -59.38
CA GLU A 229 -14.82 -10.75 -59.21
C GLU A 229 -14.44 -11.17 -57.78
N PRO A 230 -15.26 -11.99 -57.11
CA PRO A 230 -14.95 -12.48 -55.78
C PRO A 230 -13.78 -13.48 -55.86
N THR A 231 -12.80 -13.32 -54.98
CA THR A 231 -11.70 -14.26 -54.75
C THR A 231 -12.08 -15.21 -53.63
N THR A 232 -12.26 -16.49 -53.93
CA THR A 232 -12.59 -17.50 -52.91
C THR A 232 -11.40 -17.76 -52.00
N LEU A 233 -11.62 -17.68 -50.68
CA LEU A 233 -10.65 -18.02 -49.64
C LEU A 233 -10.88 -19.44 -49.12
N ALA A 234 -12.15 -19.81 -48.91
CA ALA A 234 -12.61 -21.12 -48.45
C ALA A 234 -14.08 -21.32 -48.82
N ASP A 235 -14.66 -22.47 -48.49
CA ASP A 235 -16.08 -22.71 -48.73
C ASP A 235 -16.95 -21.68 -47.98
N GLY A 236 -17.80 -20.98 -48.73
CA GLY A 236 -18.61 -19.86 -48.22
C GLY A 236 -17.79 -18.66 -47.73
N LEU A 237 -16.50 -18.52 -48.07
CA LEU A 237 -15.65 -17.42 -47.64
C LEU A 237 -14.91 -16.81 -48.84
N ALA A 238 -15.04 -15.51 -49.03
CA ALA A 238 -14.47 -14.82 -50.19
C ALA A 238 -14.03 -13.40 -49.83
N GLU A 239 -13.13 -12.83 -50.64
CA GLU A 239 -12.86 -11.40 -50.68
C GLU A 239 -13.39 -10.82 -51.98
N ARG A 240 -14.04 -9.65 -51.90
CA ARG A 240 -14.56 -8.94 -53.07
C ARG A 240 -14.21 -7.47 -52.96
N ARG A 241 -13.67 -6.91 -54.05
CA ARG A 241 -13.40 -5.48 -54.12
C ARG A 241 -14.65 -4.72 -54.57
N ILE A 242 -15.09 -3.74 -53.79
CA ILE A 242 -16.14 -2.79 -54.13
C ILE A 242 -15.51 -1.41 -54.18
N GLY A 243 -15.42 -0.83 -55.39
CA GLY A 243 -14.68 0.42 -55.60
C GLY A 243 -13.20 0.28 -55.18
N ASP A 244 -12.78 1.05 -54.18
CA ASP A 244 -11.44 1.01 -53.62
C ASP A 244 -11.28 0.04 -52.44
N ARG A 245 -12.38 -0.38 -51.83
CA ARG A 245 -12.41 -1.18 -50.61
C ARG A 245 -12.47 -2.67 -50.91
N THR A 246 -11.68 -3.43 -50.17
CA THR A 246 -11.78 -4.90 -50.18
C THR A 246 -12.64 -5.33 -49.01
N TRP A 247 -13.64 -6.16 -49.29
CA TRP A 247 -14.56 -6.72 -48.32
C TRP A 247 -14.30 -8.21 -48.19
N ARG A 248 -14.16 -8.71 -46.97
CA ARG A 248 -14.21 -10.14 -46.69
C ARG A 248 -15.64 -10.54 -46.34
N LEU A 249 -16.14 -11.58 -46.99
CA LEU A 249 -17.49 -12.06 -46.87
C LEU A 249 -17.49 -13.52 -46.39
N ALA A 250 -18.39 -13.83 -45.48
CA ALA A 250 -18.80 -15.18 -45.20
C ALA A 250 -20.27 -15.33 -45.59
N THR A 251 -20.59 -16.31 -46.45
CA THR A 251 -21.94 -16.55 -46.96
C THR A 251 -22.36 -17.98 -46.68
N ARG A 252 -23.63 -18.18 -46.34
CA ARG A 252 -24.27 -19.50 -46.25
C ARG A 252 -25.68 -19.42 -46.80
N THR A 253 -26.09 -20.48 -47.48
CA THR A 253 -27.45 -20.67 -47.98
C THR A 253 -28.03 -21.93 -47.36
N GLY A 254 -29.34 -21.96 -47.14
CA GLY A 254 -30.02 -23.14 -46.62
C GLY A 254 -31.51 -23.12 -46.91
N VAL A 255 -32.23 -24.08 -46.32
CA VAL A 255 -33.69 -24.21 -46.43
C VAL A 255 -34.27 -24.23 -45.03
N ALA A 256 -35.24 -23.36 -44.75
CA ALA A 256 -35.94 -23.32 -43.48
C ALA A 256 -36.88 -24.54 -43.35
N PRO A 257 -36.94 -25.20 -42.17
CA PRO A 257 -37.92 -26.24 -41.88
C PRO A 257 -39.36 -25.75 -42.10
N ASP A 258 -40.23 -26.62 -42.63
CA ASP A 258 -41.62 -26.29 -42.98
C ASP A 258 -42.41 -25.72 -41.78
N GLU A 259 -42.12 -26.21 -40.57
CA GLU A 259 -42.74 -25.75 -39.32
C GLU A 259 -42.41 -24.29 -38.97
N LEU A 260 -41.20 -23.81 -39.31
CA LEU A 260 -40.79 -22.43 -39.05
C LEU A 260 -41.43 -21.44 -40.02
N VAL A 261 -41.85 -21.90 -41.20
CA VAL A 261 -42.53 -21.07 -42.20
C VAL A 261 -44.04 -21.25 -42.20
N ALA A 262 -44.61 -22.11 -41.35
CA ALA A 262 -46.03 -22.50 -41.39
C ALA A 262 -47.01 -21.32 -41.36
N ASP A 263 -46.69 -20.29 -40.56
CA ASP A 263 -47.49 -19.07 -40.38
C ASP A 263 -47.18 -17.96 -41.40
N ARG A 264 -46.28 -18.22 -42.36
CA ARG A 264 -45.90 -17.26 -43.40
C ARG A 264 -46.88 -17.26 -44.58
N PRO A 265 -46.95 -16.16 -45.36
CA PRO A 265 -47.73 -16.11 -46.59
C PRO A 265 -47.38 -17.26 -47.55
N PHE A 266 -48.36 -17.72 -48.34
CA PHE A 266 -48.22 -18.89 -49.22
C PHE A 266 -47.00 -18.82 -50.16
N GLU A 267 -46.69 -17.63 -50.71
CA GLU A 267 -45.53 -17.47 -51.59
C GLU A 267 -44.19 -17.63 -50.87
N GLU A 268 -44.12 -17.35 -49.56
CA GLU A 268 -42.92 -17.56 -48.74
C GLU A 268 -42.78 -19.03 -48.36
N ARG A 269 -43.89 -19.70 -48.01
CA ARG A 269 -43.90 -21.15 -47.69
C ARG A 269 -43.45 -22.03 -48.84
N THR A 270 -43.80 -21.63 -50.07
CA THR A 270 -43.39 -22.35 -51.28
C THR A 270 -41.93 -22.08 -51.68
N ARG A 271 -41.23 -21.20 -50.94
CA ARG A 271 -39.84 -20.80 -51.18
C ARG A 271 -39.05 -20.69 -49.85
N PRO A 272 -38.85 -21.80 -49.13
CA PRO A 272 -38.21 -21.81 -47.81
C PRO A 272 -36.69 -21.54 -47.83
N GLY A 273 -36.10 -21.25 -49.00
CA GLY A 273 -34.67 -20.98 -49.12
C GLY A 273 -34.27 -19.66 -48.44
N TRP A 274 -33.16 -19.67 -47.70
CA TRP A 274 -32.59 -18.51 -47.05
C TRP A 274 -31.10 -18.34 -47.41
N THR A 275 -30.60 -17.12 -47.23
CA THR A 275 -29.19 -16.78 -47.40
C THR A 275 -28.77 -15.83 -46.30
N VAL A 276 -27.58 -16.02 -45.75
CA VAL A 276 -26.92 -15.09 -44.83
C VAL A 276 -25.55 -14.76 -45.38
N THR A 277 -25.21 -13.47 -45.42
CA THR A 277 -23.89 -12.95 -45.73
C THR A 277 -23.47 -11.96 -44.66
N VAL A 278 -22.32 -12.20 -44.04
CA VAL A 278 -21.66 -11.25 -43.14
C VAL A 278 -20.45 -10.69 -43.87
N ALA A 279 -20.28 -9.38 -43.87
CA ALA A 279 -19.20 -8.70 -44.58
C ALA A 279 -18.48 -7.68 -43.70
N VAL A 280 -17.15 -7.69 -43.74
CA VAL A 280 -16.30 -6.69 -43.09
C VAL A 280 -15.29 -6.09 -44.07
N PRO A 281 -14.99 -4.80 -43.99
CA PRO A 281 -13.84 -4.21 -44.68
C PRO A 281 -12.55 -4.86 -44.19
N VAL A 282 -11.60 -5.05 -45.09
CA VAL A 282 -10.25 -5.51 -44.72
C VAL A 282 -9.19 -4.50 -45.17
N ARG A 283 -8.20 -4.31 -44.32
CA ARG A 283 -6.96 -3.60 -44.64
C ARG A 283 -5.84 -4.59 -44.88
N ASP A 284 -4.94 -4.23 -45.77
CA ASP A 284 -3.69 -4.95 -46.02
C ASP A 284 -2.55 -4.19 -45.35
N ASP A 285 -1.88 -4.82 -44.40
CA ASP A 285 -0.72 -4.27 -43.72
C ASP A 285 0.46 -5.22 -43.93
N ALA A 286 1.35 -4.86 -44.86
CA ALA A 286 2.51 -5.66 -45.25
C ALA A 286 2.22 -7.16 -45.55
N GLY A 287 1.07 -7.46 -46.16
CA GLY A 287 0.65 -8.83 -46.49
C GLY A 287 -0.23 -9.50 -45.44
N VAL A 288 -0.47 -8.86 -44.28
CA VAL A 288 -1.40 -9.32 -43.25
C VAL A 288 -2.77 -8.69 -43.46
N ARG A 289 -3.81 -9.51 -43.69
CA ARG A 289 -5.21 -9.06 -43.75
C ARG A 289 -5.76 -8.89 -42.34
N ALA A 290 -6.23 -7.68 -42.02
CA ALA A 290 -6.90 -7.39 -40.75
C ALA A 290 -8.26 -6.72 -41.02
N PRO A 291 -9.27 -6.93 -40.16
CA PRO A 291 -10.53 -6.21 -40.29
C PRO A 291 -10.33 -4.71 -40.06
N ALA A 292 -11.15 -3.91 -40.73
CA ALA A 292 -11.21 -2.46 -40.58
C ALA A 292 -12.63 -2.02 -40.23
N PRO A 293 -12.81 -0.85 -39.59
CA PRO A 293 -14.14 -0.35 -39.22
C PRO A 293 -15.08 -0.19 -40.40
N LEU A 294 -16.37 -0.37 -40.18
CA LEU A 294 -17.40 -0.09 -41.17
C LEU A 294 -17.33 1.39 -41.62
N PRO A 295 -17.47 1.66 -42.94
CA PRO A 295 -17.61 3.02 -43.45
C PRO A 295 -18.77 3.76 -42.80
N SER A 296 -18.58 5.03 -42.47
CA SER A 296 -19.64 5.89 -41.92
C SER A 296 -20.79 6.16 -42.89
N SER A 297 -20.62 5.83 -44.18
CA SER A 297 -21.69 5.89 -45.18
C SER A 297 -22.73 4.79 -45.01
N LEU A 298 -22.38 3.68 -44.36
CA LEU A 298 -23.28 2.55 -44.17
C LEU A 298 -24.32 2.87 -43.10
N PRO A 299 -25.61 2.63 -43.37
CA PRO A 299 -26.63 2.74 -42.34
C PRO A 299 -26.46 1.63 -41.30
N GLY A 300 -26.55 1.96 -40.02
CA GLY A 300 -26.55 1.00 -38.91
C GLY A 300 -27.89 0.29 -38.78
N VAL A 301 -28.27 -0.47 -39.82
CA VAL A 301 -29.51 -1.26 -39.89
C VAL A 301 -29.24 -2.66 -40.42
N VAL A 302 -30.14 -3.59 -40.15
CA VAL A 302 -30.06 -4.95 -40.68
C VAL A 302 -30.50 -4.96 -42.15
N HIS A 303 -29.89 -5.79 -42.99
CA HIS A 303 -30.21 -5.88 -44.43
C HIS A 303 -30.94 -7.18 -44.77
N ALA A 304 -32.09 -7.10 -45.46
CA ALA A 304 -32.90 -8.26 -45.82
C ALA A 304 -33.59 -8.21 -47.20
N PRO A 305 -32.85 -8.32 -48.33
CA PRO A 305 -31.41 -8.11 -48.48
C PRO A 305 -31.03 -6.62 -48.59
N THR A 306 -32.01 -5.74 -48.74
CA THR A 306 -31.89 -4.29 -48.73
C THR A 306 -32.03 -3.75 -47.30
N PRO A 307 -31.61 -2.51 -47.00
CA PRO A 307 -31.77 -1.90 -45.67
C PRO A 307 -33.20 -2.02 -45.12
N THR A 308 -33.33 -2.45 -43.86
CA THR A 308 -34.58 -2.38 -43.09
C THR A 308 -34.57 -1.14 -42.18
N ASP A 309 -35.62 -0.94 -41.40
CA ASP A 309 -35.68 0.10 -40.36
C ASP A 309 -35.14 -0.40 -39.00
N ASP A 310 -34.77 -1.67 -38.89
CA ASP A 310 -34.29 -2.30 -37.65
C ASP A 310 -32.82 -1.95 -37.44
N ARG A 311 -32.56 -1.16 -36.39
CA ARG A 311 -31.23 -0.62 -36.11
C ARG A 311 -30.31 -1.68 -35.54
N THR A 312 -29.02 -1.59 -35.88
CA THR A 312 -27.97 -2.46 -35.37
C THR A 312 -26.68 -1.68 -35.15
N ASP A 313 -25.95 -2.00 -34.08
CA ASP A 313 -24.57 -1.54 -33.85
C ASP A 313 -23.53 -2.66 -34.05
N LEU A 314 -23.91 -3.75 -34.71
CA LEU A 314 -22.98 -4.82 -35.08
C LEU A 314 -21.78 -4.24 -35.87
N PRO A 315 -20.55 -4.63 -35.54
CA PRO A 315 -19.34 -4.11 -36.20
C PRO A 315 -19.07 -4.77 -37.57
N ALA A 316 -20.07 -5.43 -38.15
CA ALA A 316 -20.05 -6.02 -39.49
C ALA A 316 -21.39 -5.80 -40.20
N LEU A 317 -21.36 -5.75 -41.53
CA LEU A 317 -22.58 -5.68 -42.34
C LEU A 317 -23.23 -7.07 -42.40
N VAL A 318 -24.47 -7.18 -41.92
CA VAL A 318 -25.25 -8.42 -41.94
C VAL A 318 -26.38 -8.32 -42.97
N ILE A 319 -26.29 -9.15 -44.01
CA ILE A 319 -27.31 -9.28 -45.06
C ILE A 319 -27.92 -10.68 -44.96
N ALA A 320 -29.15 -10.78 -44.47
CA ALA A 320 -29.81 -12.05 -44.20
C ALA A 320 -31.25 -12.07 -44.74
N GLY A 321 -31.70 -13.22 -45.24
CA GLY A 321 -33.07 -13.44 -45.68
C GLY A 321 -34.09 -13.51 -44.53
N LEU A 322 -34.12 -12.49 -43.67
CA LEU A 322 -34.94 -12.43 -42.47
C LEU A 322 -36.45 -12.29 -42.80
N PRO A 323 -37.35 -12.81 -41.95
CA PRO A 323 -38.79 -12.65 -42.14
C PRO A 323 -39.18 -11.17 -42.03
N LEU A 324 -39.71 -10.59 -43.11
CA LEU A 324 -40.21 -9.21 -43.09
C LEU A 324 -41.72 -9.14 -42.92
N ASP A 325 -42.21 -8.00 -42.45
CA ASP A 325 -43.63 -7.67 -42.40
C ASP A 325 -44.19 -7.35 -43.81
N SER A 326 -45.48 -7.05 -43.91
CA SER A 326 -46.11 -6.69 -45.19
C SER A 326 -45.53 -5.41 -45.81
N SER A 327 -44.98 -4.53 -44.97
CA SER A 327 -44.33 -3.27 -45.35
C SER A 327 -42.92 -3.48 -45.92
N ARG A 328 -42.28 -4.61 -45.62
CA ARG A 328 -40.88 -4.95 -45.94
C ARG A 328 -39.85 -4.02 -45.32
N ARG A 329 -40.21 -3.41 -44.19
CA ARG A 329 -39.34 -2.47 -43.47
C ARG A 329 -38.93 -2.98 -42.10
N ARG A 330 -39.67 -3.92 -41.53
CA ARG A 330 -39.40 -4.46 -40.20
C ARG A 330 -39.30 -5.97 -40.24
N VAL A 331 -38.33 -6.50 -39.52
CA VAL A 331 -38.19 -7.93 -39.27
C VAL A 331 -39.28 -8.36 -38.29
N VAL A 332 -39.93 -9.48 -38.60
CA VAL A 332 -41.00 -10.08 -37.80
C VAL A 332 -40.38 -11.03 -36.77
N PRO A 333 -40.56 -10.79 -35.45
CA PRO A 333 -40.11 -11.72 -34.42
C PRO A 333 -40.78 -13.09 -34.52
N GLY A 334 -40.07 -14.14 -34.12
CA GLY A 334 -40.61 -15.49 -34.00
C GLY A 334 -39.57 -16.58 -34.31
N PRO A 335 -39.98 -17.86 -34.32
CA PRO A 335 -39.07 -18.99 -34.45
C PRO A 335 -38.20 -18.98 -35.72
N LEU A 336 -38.69 -18.43 -36.83
CA LEU A 336 -37.91 -18.28 -38.06
C LEU A 336 -36.78 -17.24 -37.90
N LEU A 337 -37.02 -16.15 -37.18
CA LEU A 337 -35.99 -15.18 -36.86
C LEU A 337 -34.91 -15.81 -35.96
N ASP A 338 -35.33 -16.53 -34.91
CA ASP A 338 -34.40 -17.17 -33.99
C ASP A 338 -33.47 -18.16 -34.73
N HIS A 339 -34.05 -19.00 -35.59
CA HIS A 339 -33.27 -19.90 -36.45
C HIS A 339 -32.28 -19.15 -37.36
N LEU A 340 -32.72 -18.10 -38.05
CA LEU A 340 -31.84 -17.34 -38.94
C LEU A 340 -30.78 -16.52 -38.18
N ALA A 341 -31.07 -16.10 -36.95
CA ALA A 341 -30.10 -15.47 -36.07
C ALA A 341 -28.99 -16.46 -35.66
N GLU A 342 -29.33 -17.70 -35.32
CA GLU A 342 -28.35 -18.78 -35.08
C GLU A 342 -27.48 -19.02 -36.32
N GLN A 343 -28.08 -19.13 -37.50
CA GLN A 343 -27.33 -19.26 -38.76
C GLN A 343 -26.43 -18.05 -39.01
N THR A 344 -26.89 -16.84 -38.64
CA THR A 344 -26.09 -15.62 -38.72
C THR A 344 -24.91 -15.65 -37.77
N GLY A 345 -25.11 -16.10 -36.53
CA GLY A 345 -24.04 -16.26 -35.55
C GLY A 345 -22.94 -17.20 -36.04
N GLU A 346 -23.30 -18.36 -36.59
CA GLU A 346 -22.33 -19.31 -37.14
C GLU A 346 -21.54 -18.72 -38.32
N VAL A 347 -22.22 -18.02 -39.25
CA VAL A 347 -21.55 -17.37 -40.38
C VAL A 347 -20.63 -16.25 -39.93
N TYR A 348 -21.05 -15.47 -38.92
CA TYR A 348 -20.27 -14.39 -38.33
C TYR A 348 -19.02 -14.94 -37.64
N ALA A 349 -19.15 -15.96 -36.80
CA ALA A 349 -18.03 -16.56 -36.09
C ALA A 349 -17.01 -17.17 -37.05
N ARG A 350 -17.47 -17.80 -38.13
CA ARG A 350 -16.61 -18.29 -39.22
C ARG A 350 -15.85 -17.16 -39.93
N LEU A 351 -16.49 -15.99 -40.14
CA LEU A 351 -15.80 -14.81 -40.67
C LEU A 351 -14.70 -14.34 -39.71
N VAL A 352 -14.99 -14.24 -38.41
CA VAL A 352 -14.01 -13.82 -37.40
C VAL A 352 -12.84 -14.81 -37.34
N ALA A 353 -13.12 -16.12 -37.31
CA ALA A 353 -12.10 -17.17 -37.30
C ALA A 353 -11.24 -17.24 -38.58
N SER A 354 -11.67 -16.60 -39.67
CA SER A 354 -10.88 -16.53 -40.90
C SER A 354 -9.67 -15.58 -40.82
N PHE A 355 -9.63 -14.70 -39.81
CA PHE A 355 -8.47 -13.87 -39.55
C PHE A 355 -7.44 -14.70 -38.80
N GLY A 356 -6.36 -15.06 -39.51
CA GLY A 356 -5.31 -15.93 -38.95
C GLY A 356 -4.54 -15.28 -37.79
N PRO A 357 -3.69 -16.04 -37.09
CA PRO A 357 -2.99 -15.58 -35.88
C PRO A 357 -2.12 -14.33 -36.07
N ALA A 358 -1.65 -14.09 -37.29
CA ALA A 358 -0.85 -12.91 -37.63
C ALA A 358 -1.65 -11.60 -37.64
N ALA A 359 -2.99 -11.65 -37.70
CA ALA A 359 -3.82 -10.47 -37.62
C ALA A 359 -3.76 -9.86 -36.20
N PRO A 360 -3.67 -8.53 -36.06
CA PRO A 360 -3.66 -7.90 -34.75
C PRO A 360 -4.92 -8.25 -33.96
N GLY A 361 -4.76 -8.91 -32.81
CA GLY A 361 -5.89 -9.39 -32.00
C GLY A 361 -6.88 -8.30 -31.63
N ALA A 362 -6.41 -7.08 -31.36
CA ALA A 362 -7.27 -5.92 -31.10
C ALA A 362 -8.23 -5.58 -32.26
N ALA A 363 -7.80 -5.75 -33.52
CA ALA A 363 -8.65 -5.49 -34.67
C ALA A 363 -9.71 -6.60 -34.84
N VAL A 364 -9.33 -7.87 -34.62
CA VAL A 364 -10.27 -9.00 -34.71
C VAL A 364 -11.28 -8.96 -33.57
N LEU A 365 -10.85 -8.69 -32.35
CA LEU A 365 -11.74 -8.58 -31.18
C LEU A 365 -12.66 -7.36 -31.23
N ALA A 366 -12.35 -6.33 -32.03
CA ALA A 366 -13.28 -5.24 -32.32
C ALA A 366 -14.54 -5.70 -33.11
N LEU A 367 -14.50 -6.90 -33.70
CA LEU A 367 -15.68 -7.52 -34.32
C LEU A 367 -16.60 -8.21 -33.30
N VAL A 368 -16.19 -8.32 -32.03
CA VAL A 368 -17.03 -8.91 -30.97
C VAL A 368 -18.08 -7.88 -30.54
N PRO A 369 -19.38 -8.14 -30.77
CA PRO A 369 -20.41 -7.20 -30.36
C PRO A 369 -20.60 -7.16 -28.84
N GLY A 370 -21.08 -6.02 -28.34
CA GLY A 370 -21.44 -5.82 -26.94
C GLY A 370 -22.55 -6.77 -26.48
N PRO A 371 -22.74 -6.95 -25.16
CA PRO A 371 -23.73 -7.88 -24.61
C PRO A 371 -25.18 -7.44 -24.83
N LEU A 372 -25.40 -6.15 -25.17
CA LEU A 372 -26.70 -5.56 -25.42
C LEU A 372 -26.76 -5.12 -26.89
N GLY A 373 -27.90 -5.34 -27.54
CA GLY A 373 -28.21 -4.73 -28.84
C GLY A 373 -29.05 -3.46 -28.65
N LEU A 374 -29.12 -2.63 -29.68
CA LEU A 374 -29.86 -1.37 -29.69
C LEU A 374 -31.39 -1.57 -29.58
N GLU A 375 -31.90 -2.60 -30.26
CA GLU A 375 -33.32 -2.92 -30.38
C GLU A 375 -33.56 -4.43 -30.22
N ALA A 376 -34.82 -4.87 -30.20
CA ALA A 376 -35.17 -6.28 -29.94
C ALA A 376 -34.57 -7.25 -31.00
N ILE A 377 -34.62 -6.88 -32.28
CA ILE A 377 -34.07 -7.68 -33.38
C ILE A 377 -32.54 -7.78 -33.26
N ASP A 378 -31.90 -6.65 -32.98
CA ASP A 378 -30.46 -6.56 -32.79
C ASP A 378 -29.98 -7.36 -31.58
N ALA A 379 -30.70 -7.33 -30.47
CA ALA A 379 -30.41 -8.12 -29.28
C ALA A 379 -30.45 -9.64 -29.55
N VAL A 380 -31.34 -10.11 -30.45
CA VAL A 380 -31.38 -11.51 -30.89
C VAL A 380 -30.12 -11.85 -31.69
N LEU A 381 -29.71 -10.99 -32.62
CA LEU A 381 -28.47 -11.16 -33.40
C LEU A 381 -27.22 -11.14 -32.52
N HIS A 382 -27.10 -10.17 -31.60
CA HIS A 382 -26.00 -10.07 -30.64
C HIS A 382 -25.85 -11.36 -29.82
N ARG A 383 -26.97 -11.88 -29.29
CA ARG A 383 -26.96 -13.12 -28.51
C ARG A 383 -26.46 -14.30 -29.34
N ALA A 384 -27.01 -14.48 -30.55
CA ALA A 384 -26.63 -15.59 -31.41
C ALA A 384 -25.15 -15.49 -31.86
N ILE A 385 -24.69 -14.29 -32.22
CA ILE A 385 -23.30 -14.04 -32.61
C ILE A 385 -22.34 -14.30 -31.45
N ARG A 386 -22.61 -13.78 -30.25
CA ARG A 386 -21.75 -13.99 -29.08
C ARG A 386 -21.70 -15.47 -28.68
N ALA A 387 -22.84 -16.18 -28.73
CA ALA A 387 -22.87 -17.61 -28.46
C ALA A 387 -22.02 -18.40 -29.46
N ALA A 388 -22.11 -18.08 -30.76
CA ALA A 388 -21.30 -18.71 -31.79
C ALA A 388 -19.81 -18.37 -31.66
N LEU A 389 -19.46 -17.12 -31.35
CA LEU A 389 -18.08 -16.69 -31.11
C LEU A 389 -17.46 -17.40 -29.90
N ALA A 390 -18.20 -17.52 -28.79
CA ALA A 390 -17.75 -18.25 -27.60
C ALA A 390 -17.44 -19.73 -27.88
N ALA A 391 -18.17 -20.35 -28.83
CA ALA A 391 -18.00 -21.75 -29.20
C ALA A 391 -16.95 -21.98 -30.31
N THR A 392 -16.47 -20.93 -30.98
CA THR A 392 -15.58 -21.03 -32.15
C THR A 392 -14.12 -20.81 -31.75
N PRO A 393 -13.18 -21.68 -32.13
CA PRO A 393 -11.75 -21.45 -31.89
C PRO A 393 -11.23 -20.37 -32.86
N PHE A 394 -10.82 -19.23 -32.31
CA PHE A 394 -10.23 -18.13 -33.10
C PHE A 394 -9.18 -17.32 -32.34
N VAL A 395 -9.01 -17.55 -31.03
CA VAL A 395 -8.03 -16.83 -30.21
C VAL A 395 -6.72 -17.62 -30.24
N PRO A 396 -5.62 -17.09 -30.78
CA PRO A 396 -4.32 -17.76 -30.70
C PRO A 396 -3.85 -17.87 -29.25
N GLY A 397 -3.47 -19.07 -28.83
CA GLY A 397 -2.81 -19.38 -27.58
C GLY A 397 -1.32 -19.02 -27.63
N ALA A 398 -0.72 -18.86 -26.46
CA ALA A 398 0.72 -18.62 -26.32
C ALA A 398 1.56 -19.82 -26.79
N ASP A 399 0.97 -21.02 -26.80
CA ASP A 399 1.53 -22.28 -27.32
C ASP A 399 1.33 -22.45 -28.84
N GLY A 400 0.59 -21.54 -29.48
CA GLY A 400 0.29 -21.56 -30.91
C GLY A 400 -1.00 -22.31 -31.30
N GLU A 401 -1.72 -22.92 -30.36
CA GLU A 401 -3.03 -23.52 -30.64
C GLU A 401 -4.12 -22.46 -30.76
N LEU A 402 -5.19 -22.71 -31.53
CA LEU A 402 -6.35 -21.82 -31.57
C LEU A 402 -7.35 -22.24 -30.50
N LEU A 403 -7.56 -21.35 -29.53
CA LEU A 403 -8.45 -21.52 -28.39
C LEU A 403 -9.84 -20.98 -28.70
N ARG A 404 -10.86 -21.64 -28.16
CA ARG A 404 -12.18 -21.02 -27.97
C ARG A 404 -12.08 -19.98 -26.85
N PRO A 405 -12.83 -18.87 -26.88
CA PRO A 405 -12.83 -17.91 -25.78
C PRO A 405 -13.06 -18.53 -24.40
N ALA A 406 -13.92 -19.56 -24.30
CA ALA A 406 -14.17 -20.28 -23.04
C ALA A 406 -12.98 -21.14 -22.54
N GLU A 407 -12.00 -21.41 -23.40
CA GLU A 407 -10.74 -22.10 -23.05
C GLU A 407 -9.63 -21.12 -22.72
N VAL A 408 -9.87 -19.81 -22.85
CA VAL A 408 -8.88 -18.78 -22.55
C VAL A 408 -8.84 -18.52 -21.05
N THR A 409 -7.63 -18.50 -20.50
CA THR A 409 -7.36 -18.05 -19.12
C THR A 409 -6.57 -16.75 -19.17
N LEU A 410 -7.12 -15.71 -18.56
CA LEU A 410 -6.48 -14.41 -18.38
C LEU A 410 -5.97 -14.30 -16.95
N VAL A 411 -4.73 -13.85 -16.78
CA VAL A 411 -4.12 -13.62 -15.46
C VAL A 411 -4.21 -12.13 -15.09
N ASP A 412 -5.03 -11.80 -14.11
CA ASP A 412 -5.17 -10.41 -13.65
C ASP A 412 -3.90 -9.95 -12.94
N GLY A 413 -3.40 -8.77 -13.30
CA GLY A 413 -2.13 -8.22 -12.78
C GLY A 413 -0.86 -8.65 -13.53
N LEU A 414 -0.95 -9.54 -14.53
CA LEU A 414 0.21 -9.94 -15.34
C LEU A 414 0.67 -8.84 -16.30
N SER A 415 1.98 -8.55 -16.29
CA SER A 415 2.62 -7.58 -17.18
C SER A 415 2.71 -8.08 -18.62
N ARG A 416 2.46 -7.15 -19.55
CA ARG A 416 2.39 -7.42 -20.99
C ARG A 416 3.75 -7.23 -21.68
N THR A 417 4.86 -7.25 -20.94
CA THR A 417 6.20 -7.05 -21.52
C THR A 417 6.89 -8.36 -21.88
N GLY A 418 6.70 -9.40 -21.05
CA GLY A 418 7.27 -10.73 -21.24
C GLY A 418 6.46 -11.67 -22.14
N ASP A 419 6.99 -12.88 -22.35
CA ASP A 419 6.36 -13.95 -23.13
C ASP A 419 5.47 -14.82 -22.24
N PRO A 420 4.12 -14.79 -22.41
CA PRO A 420 3.22 -15.58 -21.57
C PRO A 420 3.42 -17.10 -21.73
N ALA A 421 4.07 -17.58 -22.81
CA ALA A 421 4.30 -19.01 -23.01
C ALA A 421 5.13 -19.65 -21.88
N ALA A 422 5.97 -18.87 -21.20
CA ALA A 422 6.76 -19.35 -20.06
C ALA A 422 5.90 -19.80 -18.86
N LEU A 423 4.65 -19.34 -18.77
CA LEU A 423 3.69 -19.73 -17.74
C LEU A 423 2.82 -20.93 -18.15
N GLY A 424 2.98 -21.48 -19.36
CA GLY A 424 2.13 -22.54 -19.91
C GLY A 424 2.17 -23.87 -19.16
N GLY A 425 3.18 -24.10 -18.31
CA GLY A 425 3.23 -25.26 -17.40
C GLY A 425 2.15 -25.19 -16.31
N VAL A 426 1.80 -23.98 -15.87
CA VAL A 426 0.89 -23.72 -14.76
C VAL A 426 -0.48 -23.27 -15.26
N VAL A 427 -0.51 -22.31 -16.18
CA VAL A 427 -1.76 -21.73 -16.68
C VAL A 427 -2.02 -22.27 -18.08
N ARG A 428 -3.06 -23.09 -18.20
CA ARG A 428 -3.55 -23.55 -19.50
C ARG A 428 -4.41 -22.48 -20.17
N GLY A 429 -4.33 -22.43 -21.51
CA GLY A 429 -5.18 -21.55 -22.30
C GLY A 429 -4.79 -20.08 -22.26
N LEU A 430 -3.52 -19.76 -21.96
CA LEU A 430 -3.03 -18.39 -22.06
C LEU A 430 -3.11 -17.91 -23.53
N PRO A 431 -3.73 -16.76 -23.81
CA PRO A 431 -3.75 -16.21 -25.16
C PRO A 431 -2.38 -15.64 -25.52
N ALA A 432 -2.07 -15.61 -26.81
CA ALA A 432 -0.93 -14.91 -27.34
C ALA A 432 -0.96 -13.43 -26.91
N ARG A 433 0.22 -12.84 -26.67
CA ARG A 433 0.39 -11.50 -26.10
C ARG A 433 -0.48 -10.41 -26.73
N ASP A 434 -0.57 -10.37 -28.06
CA ASP A 434 -1.33 -9.34 -28.79
C ASP A 434 -2.86 -9.50 -28.70
N TRP A 435 -3.31 -10.68 -28.26
CA TRP A 435 -4.72 -11.06 -28.10
C TRP A 435 -5.22 -10.89 -26.66
N TRP A 436 -4.35 -10.50 -25.72
CA TRP A 436 -4.71 -10.25 -24.34
C TRP A 436 -5.62 -9.02 -24.19
N ARG A 437 -6.93 -9.22 -24.24
CA ARG A 437 -7.96 -8.17 -24.08
C ARG A 437 -9.05 -8.68 -23.13
N PRO A 438 -8.97 -8.32 -21.83
CA PRO A 438 -9.85 -8.88 -20.81
C PRO A 438 -11.34 -8.68 -21.10
N ASP A 439 -11.76 -7.45 -21.42
CA ASP A 439 -13.18 -7.13 -21.57
C ASP A 439 -13.90 -7.97 -22.66
N PRO A 440 -13.44 -8.02 -23.93
CA PRO A 440 -14.12 -8.80 -24.96
C PRO A 440 -14.01 -10.31 -24.72
N LEU A 441 -12.88 -10.81 -24.19
CA LEU A 441 -12.66 -12.24 -23.99
C LEU A 441 -13.43 -12.77 -22.77
N ALA A 442 -13.41 -12.06 -21.64
CA ALA A 442 -14.22 -12.39 -20.46
C ALA A 442 -15.71 -12.34 -20.80
N GLY A 443 -16.13 -11.35 -21.61
CA GLY A 443 -17.49 -11.28 -22.13
C GLY A 443 -17.91 -12.51 -22.95
N LEU A 444 -16.96 -13.20 -23.59
CA LEU A 444 -17.18 -14.44 -24.36
C LEU A 444 -16.92 -15.71 -23.54
N GLY A 445 -16.62 -15.60 -22.24
CA GLY A 445 -16.48 -16.73 -21.32
C GLY A 445 -15.05 -17.10 -20.93
N ALA A 446 -14.04 -16.27 -21.24
CA ALA A 446 -12.69 -16.48 -20.72
C ALA A 446 -12.66 -16.44 -19.19
N THR A 447 -11.86 -17.31 -18.59
CA THR A 447 -11.65 -17.34 -17.14
C THR A 447 -10.63 -16.27 -16.76
N VAL A 448 -10.86 -15.57 -15.65
CA VAL A 448 -9.90 -14.59 -15.11
C VAL A 448 -9.39 -15.12 -13.77
N THR A 449 -8.08 -15.34 -13.69
CA THR A 449 -7.38 -15.86 -12.51
C THR A 449 -6.49 -14.78 -11.92
N PRO A 450 -6.50 -14.54 -10.60
CA PRO A 450 -5.56 -13.65 -9.93
C PRO A 450 -4.10 -14.08 -10.14
N LEU A 451 -3.18 -13.13 -10.27
CA LEU A 451 -1.74 -13.44 -10.36
C LEU A 451 -1.21 -14.20 -9.14
N ALA A 452 -1.72 -13.90 -7.94
CA ALA A 452 -1.33 -14.59 -6.71
C ALA A 452 -1.57 -16.12 -6.77
N ASP A 453 -2.72 -16.54 -7.33
CA ASP A 453 -3.05 -17.97 -7.48
C ASP A 453 -2.07 -18.66 -8.45
N VAL A 454 -1.68 -17.97 -9.53
CA VAL A 454 -0.67 -18.47 -10.47
C VAL A 454 0.70 -18.59 -9.82
N VAL A 455 1.06 -17.64 -8.94
CA VAL A 455 2.32 -17.67 -8.17
C VAL A 455 2.33 -18.84 -7.18
N ASP A 456 1.20 -19.12 -6.53
CA ASP A 456 1.07 -20.25 -5.62
C ASP A 456 1.19 -21.59 -6.36
N ASP A 457 0.57 -21.71 -7.54
CA ASP A 457 0.67 -22.91 -8.37
C ASP A 457 2.10 -23.14 -8.91
N LEU A 458 2.83 -22.06 -9.23
CA LEU A 458 4.26 -22.13 -9.59
C LEU A 458 5.11 -22.82 -8.51
N ALA A 459 4.71 -22.77 -7.24
CA ALA A 459 5.45 -23.47 -6.17
C ALA A 459 5.38 -25.00 -6.29
N GLY A 460 4.44 -25.54 -7.06
CA GLY A 460 4.33 -26.97 -7.38
C GLY A 460 5.23 -27.43 -8.54
N GLU A 461 5.78 -26.48 -9.31
CA GLU A 461 6.58 -26.78 -10.50
C GLU A 461 8.00 -27.22 -10.16
N ARG A 462 8.54 -28.11 -10.98
CA ARG A 462 9.92 -28.63 -10.86
C ARG A 462 10.73 -28.22 -12.07
N LEU A 463 11.17 -26.96 -12.06
CA LEU A 463 12.00 -26.38 -13.12
C LEU A 463 13.48 -26.38 -12.73
N ALA A 464 14.36 -26.54 -13.72
CA ALA A 464 15.79 -26.28 -13.52
C ALA A 464 16.03 -24.77 -13.26
N PRO A 465 17.05 -24.38 -12.49
CA PRO A 465 17.32 -22.96 -12.17
C PRO A 465 17.32 -22.01 -13.39
N ALA A 466 17.92 -22.41 -14.51
CA ALA A 466 17.94 -21.59 -15.73
C ALA A 466 16.54 -21.36 -16.33
N ALA A 467 15.61 -22.30 -16.18
CA ALA A 467 14.25 -22.18 -16.71
C ALA A 467 13.38 -21.21 -15.91
N TRP A 468 13.68 -20.99 -14.62
CA TRP A 468 13.00 -19.98 -13.80
C TRP A 468 13.18 -18.56 -14.33
N ARG A 469 14.26 -18.27 -15.06
CA ARG A 469 14.47 -16.95 -15.67
C ARG A 469 13.37 -16.60 -16.67
N ALA A 470 12.94 -17.55 -17.50
CA ALA A 470 11.85 -17.30 -18.46
C ALA A 470 10.53 -17.01 -17.73
N VAL A 471 10.29 -17.65 -16.59
CA VAL A 471 9.13 -17.34 -15.72
C VAL A 471 9.26 -15.92 -15.15
N TYR A 472 10.44 -15.53 -14.65
CA TYR A 472 10.67 -14.19 -14.13
C TYR A 472 10.57 -13.11 -15.21
N ASP A 473 11.03 -13.38 -16.43
CA ASP A 473 10.87 -12.50 -17.59
C ASP A 473 9.37 -12.30 -17.94
N ALA A 474 8.58 -13.37 -17.87
CA ALA A 474 7.13 -13.31 -18.11
C ALA A 474 6.39 -12.50 -17.03
N LEU A 475 6.88 -12.55 -15.79
CA LEU A 475 6.30 -11.85 -14.65
C LEU A 475 6.83 -10.42 -14.48
N ASP A 476 7.89 -10.04 -15.18
CA ASP A 476 8.54 -8.74 -15.02
C ASP A 476 7.59 -7.57 -15.35
N GLY A 477 7.45 -6.64 -14.41
CA GLY A 477 6.58 -5.46 -14.51
C GLY A 477 5.15 -5.70 -14.02
N SER A 478 4.85 -6.91 -13.53
CA SER A 478 3.56 -7.23 -12.90
C SER A 478 3.48 -6.58 -11.53
N ASP A 479 2.29 -6.62 -10.92
CA ASP A 479 2.09 -6.11 -9.57
C ASP A 479 3.03 -6.79 -8.55
N HIS A 480 3.78 -5.99 -7.79
CA HIS A 480 4.79 -6.50 -6.86
C HIS A 480 4.17 -7.19 -5.64
N GLU A 481 2.99 -6.74 -5.18
CA GLU A 481 2.32 -7.32 -4.01
C GLU A 481 1.90 -8.77 -4.29
N SER A 482 1.35 -9.00 -5.48
CA SER A 482 0.98 -10.34 -5.98
C SER A 482 2.17 -11.29 -6.18
N LEU A 483 3.40 -10.77 -6.28
CA LEU A 483 4.63 -11.56 -6.46
C LEU A 483 5.37 -11.86 -5.14
N GLY A 484 4.81 -11.51 -3.99
CA GLY A 484 5.46 -11.67 -2.69
C GLY A 484 5.86 -13.13 -2.34
N ALA A 485 5.10 -14.11 -2.85
CA ALA A 485 5.34 -15.54 -2.64
C ALA A 485 6.10 -16.23 -3.80
N LEU A 486 6.65 -15.45 -4.73
CA LEU A 486 7.31 -15.97 -5.94
C LEU A 486 8.34 -17.05 -5.59
N PRO A 487 8.24 -18.27 -6.16
CA PRO A 487 9.20 -19.32 -5.89
C PRO A 487 10.59 -18.98 -6.43
N VAL A 488 11.62 -19.23 -5.62
CA VAL A 488 13.02 -18.98 -5.97
C VAL A 488 13.87 -20.22 -5.70
N PRO A 489 14.55 -20.79 -6.71
CA PRO A 489 15.47 -21.91 -6.50
C PRO A 489 16.75 -21.40 -5.84
N LEU A 490 17.21 -22.12 -4.82
CA LEU A 490 18.45 -21.86 -4.10
C LEU A 490 19.61 -22.69 -4.68
N ALA A 491 20.83 -22.25 -4.40
CA ALA A 491 22.06 -22.90 -4.86
C ALA A 491 22.24 -24.34 -4.30
N ASP A 492 21.61 -24.64 -3.16
CA ASP A 492 21.59 -25.96 -2.53
C ASP A 492 20.49 -26.91 -3.07
N GLY A 493 19.69 -26.44 -4.03
CA GLY A 493 18.61 -27.20 -4.66
C GLY A 493 17.25 -27.10 -3.97
N ARG A 494 17.14 -26.39 -2.84
CA ARG A 494 15.83 -26.06 -2.22
C ARG A 494 15.08 -25.05 -3.09
N LEU A 495 13.76 -25.05 -2.99
CA LEU A 495 12.88 -24.04 -3.58
C LEU A 495 12.19 -23.31 -2.42
N VAL A 496 12.42 -22.00 -2.29
CA VAL A 496 11.80 -21.18 -1.24
C VAL A 496 10.71 -20.29 -1.83
N ARG A 497 9.78 -19.86 -0.98
CA ARG A 497 8.70 -18.95 -1.36
C ARG A 497 9.05 -17.53 -0.93
N GLY A 498 9.11 -16.64 -1.92
CA GLY A 498 9.37 -15.23 -1.71
C GLY A 498 10.85 -14.87 -1.86
N PRO A 499 11.19 -13.84 -2.66
CA PRO A 499 12.56 -13.38 -2.89
C PRO A 499 13.10 -12.46 -1.79
N ARG A 500 12.24 -11.94 -0.91
CA ARG A 500 12.61 -10.98 0.12
C ARG A 500 13.57 -11.61 1.14
N GLY A 501 14.71 -10.97 1.35
CA GLY A 501 15.75 -11.47 2.26
C GLY A 501 16.56 -12.65 1.72
N LEU A 502 16.40 -13.01 0.44
CA LEU A 502 17.30 -13.97 -0.20
C LEU A 502 18.60 -13.29 -0.61
N LEU A 503 19.68 -14.06 -0.52
CA LEU A 503 21.01 -13.61 -0.92
C LEU A 503 21.28 -14.00 -2.38
N VAL A 504 21.65 -13.04 -3.23
CA VAL A 504 22.10 -13.30 -4.59
C VAL A 504 23.61 -13.60 -4.56
N PRO A 505 24.11 -14.66 -5.21
CA PRO A 505 25.53 -14.99 -5.22
C PRO A 505 26.40 -13.77 -5.58
N GLY A 506 27.33 -13.42 -4.69
CA GLY A 506 28.17 -12.23 -4.78
C GLY A 506 29.65 -12.54 -4.64
N GLU A 507 30.42 -11.57 -4.13
CA GLU A 507 31.88 -11.67 -3.98
C GLU A 507 32.33 -12.47 -2.74
N VAL A 508 31.41 -12.75 -1.81
CA VAL A 508 31.71 -13.52 -0.60
C VAL A 508 32.06 -14.96 -0.94
N ARG A 509 33.17 -15.42 -0.38
CA ARG A 509 33.69 -16.78 -0.60
C ARG A 509 32.71 -17.83 -0.07
N PRO A 510 32.37 -18.88 -0.84
CA PRO A 510 31.40 -19.91 -0.42
C PRO A 510 31.73 -20.58 0.92
N GLU A 511 33.01 -20.68 1.26
CA GLU A 511 33.47 -21.27 2.53
C GLU A 511 33.01 -20.46 3.76
N LEU A 512 32.78 -19.14 3.61
CA LEU A 512 32.26 -18.27 4.67
C LEU A 512 30.74 -18.39 4.81
N LEU A 513 30.03 -18.91 3.81
CA LEU A 513 28.58 -19.07 3.82
C LEU A 513 28.15 -20.45 4.33
N ALA A 514 29.01 -21.46 4.11
CA ALA A 514 28.73 -22.87 4.38
C ALA A 514 28.22 -23.18 5.80
N PRO A 515 28.67 -22.52 6.89
CA PRO A 515 28.22 -22.83 8.24
C PRO A 515 26.76 -22.43 8.56
N PHE A 516 26.12 -21.59 7.76
CA PHE A 516 24.92 -20.82 8.17
C PHE A 516 23.61 -21.23 7.46
N ASP A 517 23.62 -22.29 6.64
CA ASP A 517 22.46 -22.76 5.82
C ASP A 517 21.71 -21.63 5.07
N LEU A 518 22.47 -20.64 4.59
CA LEU A 518 21.93 -19.40 4.03
C LEU A 518 21.10 -19.64 2.76
N ARG A 519 20.09 -18.79 2.59
CA ARG A 519 19.18 -18.87 1.45
C ARG A 519 19.75 -18.11 0.26
N VAL A 520 20.75 -18.72 -0.37
CA VAL A 520 21.44 -18.16 -1.54
C VAL A 520 20.75 -18.59 -2.83
N VAL A 521 20.32 -17.64 -3.67
CA VAL A 521 19.68 -17.88 -4.98
C VAL A 521 20.60 -18.70 -5.88
N ALA A 522 20.06 -19.67 -6.61
CA ALA A 522 20.83 -20.43 -7.60
C ALA A 522 21.42 -19.48 -8.66
N PRO A 523 22.73 -19.53 -8.99
CA PRO A 523 23.37 -18.59 -9.91
C PRO A 523 22.68 -18.48 -11.29
N ASP A 524 22.19 -19.60 -11.82
CA ASP A 524 21.52 -19.64 -13.12
C ASP A 524 20.07 -19.09 -13.08
N ALA A 525 19.51 -18.81 -11.90
CA ALA A 525 18.18 -18.25 -11.71
C ALA A 525 18.18 -16.74 -11.38
N VAL A 526 19.36 -16.12 -11.23
CA VAL A 526 19.50 -14.71 -10.87
C VAL A 526 18.83 -13.82 -11.93
N HIS A 527 17.98 -12.89 -11.46
CA HIS A 527 17.19 -12.02 -12.31
C HIS A 527 16.92 -10.64 -11.67
N PRO A 528 16.90 -9.53 -12.43
CA PRO A 528 16.60 -8.17 -11.91
C PRO A 528 15.27 -8.03 -11.17
N LEU A 529 14.28 -8.88 -11.46
CA LEU A 529 13.01 -8.93 -10.73
C LEU A 529 13.21 -9.28 -9.25
N LEU A 530 14.12 -10.21 -8.93
CA LEU A 530 14.34 -10.67 -7.56
C LEU A 530 14.84 -9.54 -6.67
N TYR A 531 15.75 -8.70 -7.19
CA TYR A 531 16.23 -7.50 -6.49
C TYR A 531 15.10 -6.50 -6.20
N ARG A 532 14.22 -6.25 -7.17
CA ARG A 532 13.05 -5.37 -6.97
C ARG A 532 12.07 -5.91 -5.92
N LEU A 533 12.01 -7.22 -5.76
CA LEU A 533 11.18 -7.90 -4.77
C LEU A 533 11.90 -8.12 -3.42
N GLY A 534 13.14 -7.62 -3.26
CA GLY A 534 13.84 -7.55 -1.98
C GLY A 534 14.95 -8.59 -1.76
N ALA A 535 15.41 -9.28 -2.81
CA ALA A 535 16.68 -10.00 -2.76
C ALA A 535 17.85 -9.01 -2.76
N VAL A 536 18.96 -9.37 -2.10
CA VAL A 536 20.15 -8.51 -1.97
C VAL A 536 21.41 -9.29 -2.30
N ASP A 537 22.48 -8.64 -2.73
CA ASP A 537 23.74 -9.32 -2.98
C ASP A 537 24.31 -9.91 -1.68
N ALA A 538 24.92 -11.09 -1.78
CA ALA A 538 25.71 -11.71 -0.71
C ALA A 538 27.04 -10.95 -0.57
N THR A 539 27.02 -9.90 0.26
CA THR A 539 28.19 -9.13 0.71
C THR A 539 28.51 -9.55 2.14
N ALA A 540 29.75 -9.35 2.61
CA ALA A 540 30.12 -9.74 3.97
C ALA A 540 29.22 -9.06 5.03
N ALA A 541 28.82 -7.81 4.80
CA ALA A 541 27.90 -7.06 5.66
C ALA A 541 26.45 -7.60 5.61
N SER A 542 25.92 -7.93 4.42
CA SER A 542 24.55 -8.46 4.30
C SER A 542 24.42 -9.88 4.84
N VAL A 543 25.50 -10.67 4.77
CA VAL A 543 25.57 -12.00 5.38
C VAL A 543 25.59 -11.89 6.90
N LEU A 544 26.43 -11.03 7.49
CA LEU A 544 26.44 -10.81 8.95
C LEU A 544 25.08 -10.36 9.49
N ARG A 545 24.33 -9.58 8.70
CA ARG A 545 22.97 -9.12 9.05
C ARG A 545 21.88 -10.16 8.80
N ASP A 546 22.20 -11.32 8.26
CA ASP A 546 21.22 -12.37 8.05
C ASP A 546 20.85 -13.02 9.40
N PRO A 547 19.54 -13.11 9.74
CA PRO A 547 19.10 -13.71 11.00
C PRO A 547 19.58 -15.15 11.23
N LEU A 548 19.88 -15.90 10.16
CA LEU A 548 20.44 -17.26 10.30
C LEU A 548 21.89 -17.24 10.82
N VAL A 549 22.67 -16.20 10.51
CA VAL A 549 24.03 -16.04 11.06
C VAL A 549 23.97 -15.71 12.54
N GLN A 550 23.13 -14.75 12.92
CA GLN A 550 22.89 -14.41 14.33
C GLN A 550 22.36 -15.62 15.11
N GLY A 551 21.39 -16.35 14.54
CA GLY A 551 20.84 -17.56 15.12
C GLY A 551 21.89 -18.65 15.33
N ALA A 552 22.75 -18.89 14.34
CA ALA A 552 23.84 -19.87 14.46
C ALA A 552 24.82 -19.52 15.60
N VAL A 553 25.08 -18.24 15.86
CA VAL A 553 25.91 -17.82 16.99
C VAL A 553 25.18 -17.98 18.33
N ALA A 554 23.89 -17.63 18.39
CA ALA A 554 23.09 -17.82 19.60
C ALA A 554 22.93 -19.31 19.97
N ASP A 555 22.75 -20.18 18.96
CA ASP A 555 22.62 -21.64 19.17
C ASP A 555 23.89 -22.24 19.78
N LEU A 556 25.08 -21.76 19.38
CA LEU A 556 26.35 -22.20 19.96
C LEU A 556 26.53 -21.83 21.43
N ALA A 557 25.83 -20.80 21.92
CA ALA A 557 25.90 -20.45 23.35
C ALA A 557 25.16 -21.46 24.24
N VAL A 558 24.29 -22.30 23.67
CA VAL A 558 23.47 -23.27 24.39
C VAL A 558 23.68 -24.71 23.91
N SER A 559 24.59 -24.95 22.96
CA SER A 559 24.93 -26.28 22.44
C SER A 559 26.40 -26.65 22.72
N ASP A 560 26.69 -27.96 22.73
CA ASP A 560 28.06 -28.49 22.83
C ASP A 560 28.75 -28.61 21.45
N ASP A 561 28.23 -27.94 20.42
CA ASP A 561 28.79 -28.02 19.07
C ASP A 561 30.13 -27.26 19.00
N ASP A 562 31.04 -27.71 18.12
CA ASP A 562 32.33 -27.02 17.92
C ASP A 562 32.10 -25.62 17.32
N PRO A 563 32.43 -24.52 18.04
CA PRO A 563 32.18 -23.17 17.55
C PRO A 563 33.18 -22.73 16.47
N ALA A 564 34.28 -23.46 16.27
CA ALA A 564 35.38 -23.04 15.40
C ALA A 564 34.99 -22.75 13.93
N PRO A 565 34.11 -23.54 13.27
CA PRO A 565 33.70 -23.26 11.89
C PRO A 565 32.89 -21.96 11.77
N VAL A 566 31.94 -21.74 12.68
CA VAL A 566 31.09 -20.54 12.73
C VAL A 566 31.93 -19.32 13.10
N ALA A 567 32.74 -19.41 14.15
CA ALA A 567 33.64 -18.35 14.58
C ALA A 567 34.62 -17.94 13.48
N ALA A 568 35.24 -18.90 12.79
CA ALA A 568 36.15 -18.59 11.69
C ALA A 568 35.44 -17.91 10.51
N ALA A 569 34.18 -18.27 10.23
CA ALA A 569 33.38 -17.63 9.19
C ALA A 569 32.94 -16.22 9.59
N VAL A 570 32.43 -16.00 10.80
CA VAL A 570 32.06 -14.67 11.32
C VAL A 570 33.28 -13.75 11.35
N LEU A 571 34.42 -14.19 11.88
CA LEU A 571 35.66 -13.39 11.90
C LEU A 571 36.17 -13.09 10.47
N GLY A 572 36.01 -14.03 9.54
CA GLY A 572 36.31 -13.82 8.13
C GLY A 572 35.41 -12.76 7.49
N LEU A 573 34.11 -12.80 7.78
CA LEU A 573 33.13 -11.82 7.31
C LEU A 573 33.38 -10.43 7.93
N LEU A 574 33.72 -10.33 9.22
CA LEU A 574 34.08 -9.07 9.88
C LEU A 574 35.31 -8.42 9.24
N ALA A 575 36.32 -9.23 8.91
CA ALA A 575 37.52 -8.75 8.22
C ALA A 575 37.21 -8.17 6.82
N GLU A 576 36.16 -8.66 6.15
CA GLU A 576 35.75 -8.23 4.81
C GLU A 576 34.67 -7.13 4.84
N SER A 577 33.83 -7.05 5.88
CA SER A 577 32.69 -6.13 5.98
C SER A 577 33.05 -4.77 6.58
N GLY A 578 34.01 -4.74 7.50
CA GLY A 578 34.31 -3.57 8.32
C GLY A 578 33.25 -3.24 9.38
N LEU A 579 32.26 -4.12 9.60
CA LEU A 579 31.33 -4.03 10.72
C LEU A 579 32.02 -4.38 12.03
N ASP A 580 31.49 -3.89 13.14
CA ASP A 580 31.93 -4.23 14.49
C ASP A 580 30.76 -4.49 15.45
N VAL A 581 31.09 -4.78 16.71
CA VAL A 581 30.14 -5.05 17.80
C VAL A 581 29.26 -3.84 18.13
N ALA A 582 29.63 -2.61 17.75
CA ALA A 582 28.76 -1.45 17.91
C ALA A 582 27.68 -1.41 16.82
N ASP A 583 28.00 -1.87 15.60
CA ASP A 583 27.00 -2.05 14.54
C ASP A 583 26.07 -3.24 14.82
N GLU A 584 26.62 -4.34 15.32
CA GLU A 584 25.92 -5.62 15.52
C GLU A 584 26.23 -6.22 16.91
N PRO A 585 25.53 -5.80 17.99
CA PRO A 585 25.86 -6.16 19.38
C PRO A 585 25.90 -7.65 19.69
N TRP A 586 25.14 -8.47 18.95
CA TRP A 586 25.12 -9.93 19.12
C TRP A 586 26.48 -10.59 18.83
N LEU A 587 27.38 -9.92 18.09
CA LEU A 587 28.74 -10.38 17.83
C LEU A 587 29.52 -10.64 19.13
N ALA A 588 29.25 -9.87 20.18
CA ALA A 588 29.84 -10.03 21.51
C ALA A 588 29.64 -11.44 22.10
N GLY A 589 28.55 -12.11 21.71
CA GLY A 589 28.23 -13.47 22.14
C GLY A 589 28.97 -14.57 21.38
N LEU A 590 29.78 -14.24 20.37
CA LEU A 590 30.48 -15.23 19.55
C LEU A 590 31.41 -16.09 20.41
N PRO A 591 31.21 -17.42 20.50
CA PRO A 591 32.09 -18.27 21.27
C PRO A 591 33.46 -18.39 20.60
N LEU A 592 34.50 -17.99 21.32
CA LEU A 592 35.90 -18.04 20.91
C LEU A 592 36.69 -18.86 21.92
N ALA A 593 37.76 -19.52 21.45
CA ALA A 593 38.66 -20.22 22.36
C ALA A 593 39.48 -19.21 23.19
N ASP A 594 39.53 -19.41 24.50
CA ASP A 594 40.51 -18.79 25.40
C ASP A 594 41.91 -19.43 25.22
N ALA A 595 42.89 -19.02 26.02
CA ALA A 595 44.25 -19.56 25.96
C ALA A 595 44.37 -20.96 26.58
N THR A 596 43.34 -21.45 27.27
CA THR A 596 43.23 -22.82 27.78
C THR A 596 42.60 -23.78 26.76
N GLY A 597 41.90 -23.23 25.75
CA GLY A 597 41.14 -23.94 24.72
C GLY A 597 39.63 -24.05 24.99
N ALA A 598 39.11 -23.46 26.08
CA ALA A 598 37.69 -23.42 26.38
C ALA A 598 36.96 -22.39 25.52
N ALA A 599 35.75 -22.73 25.07
CA ALA A 599 34.91 -21.81 24.30
C ALA A 599 34.18 -20.86 25.26
N VAL A 600 34.45 -19.57 25.12
CA VAL A 600 33.86 -18.50 25.93
C VAL A 600 33.40 -17.36 25.02
N PRO A 601 32.33 -16.62 25.38
CA PRO A 601 31.89 -15.47 24.59
C PRO A 601 33.00 -14.46 24.35
N ALA A 602 33.05 -13.87 23.15
CA ALA A 602 34.07 -12.89 22.78
C ALA A 602 34.15 -11.73 23.79
N ARG A 603 33.01 -11.26 24.32
CA ARG A 603 32.97 -10.20 25.34
C ARG A 603 33.68 -10.53 26.65
N ASP A 604 33.84 -11.81 26.99
CA ASP A 604 34.45 -12.21 28.25
C ASP A 604 35.98 -12.31 28.12
N LEU A 605 36.49 -12.35 26.88
CA LEU A 605 37.91 -12.43 26.57
C LEU A 605 38.60 -11.08 26.48
N LEU A 606 39.87 -11.07 26.84
CA LEU A 606 40.83 -9.99 26.72
C LEU A 606 41.91 -10.31 25.69
N LEU A 607 42.38 -9.29 24.99
CA LEU A 607 43.55 -9.40 24.13
C LEU A 607 44.82 -9.69 24.95
N PRO A 608 45.75 -10.50 24.42
CA PRO A 608 47.04 -10.74 25.07
C PRO A 608 47.77 -9.44 25.38
N GLY A 609 48.21 -9.28 26.63
CA GLY A 609 48.90 -8.07 27.09
C GLY A 609 47.99 -6.94 27.57
N SER A 610 46.68 -7.17 27.69
CA SER A 610 45.78 -6.24 28.41
C SER A 610 46.28 -6.02 29.85
N ARG A 611 46.15 -4.78 30.32
CA ARG A 611 46.57 -4.39 31.69
C ARG A 611 45.70 -5.02 32.77
N LEU A 612 44.44 -5.34 32.46
CA LEU A 612 43.50 -5.96 33.39
C LEU A 612 43.95 -7.35 33.81
N LEU A 613 44.50 -8.14 32.88
CA LEU A 613 45.02 -9.49 33.17
C LEU A 613 46.06 -9.52 34.31
N ALA A 614 46.77 -8.41 34.57
CA ALA A 614 47.78 -8.31 35.63
C ALA A 614 47.20 -8.02 37.03
N VAL A 615 45.92 -7.65 37.13
CA VAL A 615 45.26 -7.26 38.38
C VAL A 615 44.14 -8.21 38.80
N LEU A 616 43.78 -9.19 37.96
CA LEU A 616 42.80 -10.21 38.32
C LEU A 616 43.35 -11.21 39.35
N ASP A 617 42.48 -11.72 40.21
CA ASP A 617 42.68 -12.83 41.16
C ASP A 617 42.20 -14.16 40.55
N ALA A 618 42.50 -14.37 39.27
CA ALA A 618 42.15 -15.55 38.49
C ALA A 618 43.30 -15.92 37.53
N ASP A 619 43.25 -17.09 36.90
CA ASP A 619 44.26 -17.47 35.90
C ASP A 619 44.10 -16.60 34.63
N PRO A 620 45.11 -15.78 34.26
CA PRO A 620 45.02 -14.93 33.07
C PRO A 620 44.76 -15.71 31.77
N ALA A 621 45.09 -17.00 31.72
CA ALA A 621 44.85 -17.83 30.54
C ALA A 621 43.35 -18.04 30.25
N GLU A 622 42.50 -18.09 31.28
CA GLU A 622 41.05 -18.29 31.15
C GLU A 622 40.34 -17.06 30.53
N PHE A 623 40.95 -15.89 30.68
CA PHE A 623 40.41 -14.63 30.17
C PHE A 623 41.14 -14.12 28.93
N THR A 624 42.17 -14.80 28.44
CA THR A 624 42.93 -14.34 27.27
C THR A 624 42.49 -15.09 26.02
N VAL A 625 42.15 -14.38 24.93
CA VAL A 625 41.81 -15.06 23.66
C VAL A 625 42.97 -15.91 23.14
N ALA A 626 42.67 -17.07 22.55
CA ALA A 626 43.66 -18.02 22.04
C ALA A 626 44.70 -17.36 21.10
N PRO A 627 46.00 -17.60 21.29
CA PRO A 627 47.06 -17.02 20.45
C PRO A 627 46.91 -17.31 18.95
N ASP A 628 46.38 -18.48 18.59
CA ASP A 628 46.16 -18.85 17.19
C ASP A 628 45.12 -17.94 16.51
N LEU A 629 44.04 -17.55 17.21
CA LEU A 629 43.04 -16.61 16.68
C LEU A 629 43.66 -15.23 16.43
N VAL A 630 44.50 -14.75 17.36
CA VAL A 630 45.23 -13.48 17.21
C VAL A 630 46.16 -13.52 16.00
N SER A 631 46.86 -14.64 15.81
CA SER A 631 47.78 -14.80 14.67
C SER A 631 47.06 -14.82 13.31
N ARG A 632 45.84 -15.38 13.27
CA ARG A 632 45.07 -15.61 12.05
C ARG A 632 44.23 -14.41 11.62
N PHE A 633 43.57 -13.73 12.57
CA PHE A 633 42.63 -12.64 12.27
C PHE A 633 43.13 -11.26 12.73
N GLY A 634 44.11 -11.23 13.64
CA GLY A 634 44.66 -9.99 14.18
C GLY A 634 43.77 -9.35 15.26
N PRO A 635 44.34 -8.46 16.08
CA PRO A 635 43.64 -7.86 17.22
C PRO A 635 42.49 -6.93 16.83
N ALA A 636 42.52 -6.34 15.62
CA ALA A 636 41.46 -5.44 15.16
C ALA A 636 40.14 -6.19 14.89
N VAL A 637 40.21 -7.35 14.24
CA VAL A 637 39.02 -8.18 13.94
C VAL A 637 38.47 -8.79 15.22
N LEU A 638 39.34 -9.22 16.14
CA LEU A 638 38.91 -9.75 17.44
C LEU A 638 38.20 -8.68 18.29
N ARG A 639 38.70 -7.43 18.28
CA ARG A 639 37.98 -6.29 18.87
C ARG A 639 36.63 -6.04 18.20
N ALA A 640 36.57 -6.13 16.87
CA ALA A 640 35.32 -5.99 16.14
C ALA A 640 34.29 -7.09 16.50
N ALA A 641 34.75 -8.29 16.90
CA ALA A 641 33.90 -9.35 17.42
C ALA A 641 33.54 -9.19 18.91
N GLY A 642 34.09 -8.20 19.62
CA GLY A 642 33.81 -7.96 21.04
C GLY A 642 34.91 -8.38 22.02
N VAL A 643 36.06 -8.90 21.57
CA VAL A 643 37.20 -9.19 22.45
C VAL A 643 37.76 -7.88 23.02
N ARG A 644 37.82 -7.80 24.34
CA ARG A 644 38.15 -6.59 25.09
C ARG A 644 39.66 -6.32 25.14
N ASP A 645 40.04 -5.07 25.38
CA ASP A 645 41.37 -4.70 25.87
C ASP A 645 41.33 -3.87 27.17
N GLY A 646 40.12 -3.55 27.66
CA GLY A 646 39.81 -2.85 28.90
C GLY A 646 38.60 -3.46 29.62
N PHE A 647 37.91 -2.68 30.45
CA PHE A 647 36.81 -3.16 31.29
C PHE A 647 35.60 -3.59 30.45
N ALA A 648 34.85 -4.59 30.90
CA ALA A 648 33.51 -4.83 30.35
C ALA A 648 32.55 -3.83 30.97
N VAL A 649 31.89 -3.03 30.13
CA VAL A 649 30.77 -2.20 30.55
C VAL A 649 29.50 -2.81 30.00
N VAL A 650 28.72 -3.44 30.88
CA VAL A 650 27.38 -3.94 30.58
C VAL A 650 26.46 -2.74 30.41
N ARG A 651 25.67 -2.75 29.34
CA ARG A 651 24.70 -1.70 29.02
C ARG A 651 23.39 -2.32 28.61
N ASP A 652 22.31 -1.78 29.12
CA ASP A 652 20.95 -2.15 28.73
C ASP A 652 20.02 -0.93 28.83
N THR A 653 18.87 -1.01 28.20
CA THR A 653 17.89 0.07 28.13
C THR A 653 16.51 -0.46 28.51
N ASP A 654 15.69 0.38 29.13
CA ASP A 654 14.34 0.03 29.57
C ASP A 654 14.31 -1.20 30.52
N VAL A 655 15.21 -1.22 31.50
CA VAL A 655 15.38 -2.28 32.49
C VAL A 655 14.45 -2.07 33.70
N THR A 656 13.63 -3.06 34.03
CA THR A 656 12.89 -3.10 35.30
C THR A 656 13.79 -3.64 36.42
N LEU A 657 13.66 -3.14 37.66
CA LEU A 657 14.44 -3.66 38.80
C LEU A 657 13.77 -4.91 39.40
N GLU A 658 13.90 -6.06 38.74
CA GLU A 658 13.38 -7.35 39.18
C GLU A 658 14.33 -8.51 38.81
N PRO A 659 14.18 -9.71 39.40
CA PRO A 659 15.14 -10.81 39.17
C PRO A 659 15.31 -11.28 37.73
N ASP A 660 14.26 -11.17 36.91
CA ASP A 660 14.27 -11.67 35.52
C ASP A 660 15.08 -10.79 34.56
N THR A 661 15.54 -9.62 35.02
CA THR A 661 16.28 -8.61 34.23
C THR A 661 17.70 -8.38 34.74
N TRP A 662 18.22 -9.25 35.61
CA TRP A 662 19.59 -9.18 36.10
C TRP A 662 20.62 -9.52 35.00
N HIS A 663 21.81 -8.95 35.14
CA HIS A 663 22.88 -9.02 34.14
C HIS A 663 24.04 -9.95 34.55
N ASP A 664 23.83 -10.79 35.57
CA ASP A 664 24.83 -11.69 36.16
C ASP A 664 26.05 -10.94 36.71
N LEU A 665 25.82 -9.73 37.26
CA LEU A 665 26.83 -8.95 37.94
C LEU A 665 26.94 -9.39 39.42
N ASP A 666 28.12 -9.28 40.01
CA ASP A 666 28.37 -9.67 41.41
C ASP A 666 27.54 -8.81 42.39
N ASP A 667 26.80 -9.42 43.31
CA ASP A 667 25.97 -8.71 44.32
C ASP A 667 24.95 -7.71 43.70
N GLU A 668 24.48 -7.97 42.47
CA GLU A 668 23.45 -7.14 41.79
C GLU A 668 22.12 -7.14 42.55
N ASP A 669 21.77 -8.26 43.17
CA ASP A 669 20.61 -8.40 44.04
C ASP A 669 20.69 -7.48 45.26
N GLY A 670 21.87 -7.39 45.89
CA GLY A 670 22.14 -6.47 46.98
C GLY A 670 21.96 -5.00 46.59
N TRP A 671 22.41 -4.63 45.38
CA TRP A 671 22.20 -3.27 44.86
C TRP A 671 20.72 -2.96 44.65
N VAL A 672 19.97 -3.88 44.02
CA VAL A 672 18.53 -3.72 43.79
C VAL A 672 17.79 -3.57 45.12
N ASP A 673 18.09 -4.41 46.11
CA ASP A 673 17.46 -4.35 47.43
C ASP A 673 17.70 -3.00 48.14
N ASP A 674 18.93 -2.50 48.14
CA ASP A 674 19.29 -1.20 48.74
C ASP A 674 18.58 -0.03 48.03
N VAL A 675 18.51 -0.08 46.70
CA VAL A 675 17.80 0.93 45.91
C VAL A 675 16.29 0.90 46.20
N LEU A 676 15.67 -0.28 46.26
CA LEU A 676 14.25 -0.45 46.53
C LEU A 676 13.88 -0.05 47.97
N ALA A 677 14.75 -0.31 48.95
CA ALA A 677 14.54 0.10 50.34
C ALA A 677 14.43 1.63 50.50
N GLY A 678 15.14 2.40 49.65
CA GLY A 678 15.08 3.86 49.62
C GLY A 678 13.83 4.45 48.93
N LEU A 679 12.96 3.63 48.37
CA LEU A 679 11.78 4.06 47.61
C LEU A 679 10.47 3.83 48.39
N PRO A 680 9.44 4.67 48.18
CA PRO A 680 8.12 4.38 48.72
C PRO A 680 7.57 3.09 48.11
N ALA A 681 6.79 2.32 48.88
CA ALA A 681 6.22 1.05 48.41
C ALA A 681 5.54 1.18 47.03
N GLN A 682 5.98 0.39 46.06
CA GLN A 682 5.50 0.40 44.67
C GLN A 682 4.65 -0.85 44.37
N PRO A 683 3.59 -0.76 43.54
CA PRO A 683 2.81 -1.91 43.09
C PRO A 683 3.47 -2.67 41.92
N VAL A 684 4.45 -2.07 41.26
CA VAL A 684 5.25 -2.66 40.17
C VAL A 684 6.72 -2.22 40.33
N PRO A 685 7.70 -3.01 39.84
CA PRO A 685 9.11 -2.63 39.88
C PRO A 685 9.37 -1.28 39.17
N PRO A 686 10.27 -0.42 39.70
CA PRO A 686 10.74 0.77 39.00
C PRO A 686 11.43 0.44 37.67
N LEU A 687 11.35 1.35 36.71
CA LEU A 687 11.99 1.24 35.39
C LEU A 687 13.19 2.21 35.30
N THR A 688 14.32 1.75 34.79
CA THR A 688 15.41 2.64 34.34
C THR A 688 15.53 2.64 32.83
N GLY A 689 15.63 3.83 32.23
CA GLY A 689 15.75 3.98 30.78
C GLY A 689 17.14 3.59 30.26
N GLU A 690 18.18 3.73 31.09
CA GLU A 690 19.56 3.42 30.74
C GLU A 690 20.25 2.78 31.96
N PHE A 691 20.74 1.56 31.79
CA PHE A 691 21.55 0.84 32.76
C PHE A 691 22.99 0.74 32.24
N ALA A 692 23.97 0.99 33.12
CA ALA A 692 25.38 0.84 32.80
C ALA A 692 26.16 0.38 34.04
N ALA A 693 26.93 -0.70 33.90
CA ALA A 693 27.67 -1.32 34.99
C ALA A 693 29.02 -1.87 34.51
N VAL A 694 30.05 -1.78 35.36
CA VAL A 694 31.33 -2.46 35.09
C VAL A 694 31.26 -3.88 35.65
N ALA A 695 31.49 -4.88 34.81
CA ALA A 695 31.55 -6.29 35.21
C ALA A 695 32.94 -6.71 35.70
N ASP A 696 33.03 -7.92 36.28
CA ASP A 696 34.27 -8.58 36.70
C ASP A 696 35.06 -7.82 37.81
N LEU A 697 34.41 -6.96 38.59
CA LEU A 697 35.07 -6.19 39.66
C LEU A 697 35.45 -7.07 40.87
N ASP A 698 34.71 -8.14 41.12
CA ASP A 698 34.95 -9.16 42.13
C ASP A 698 36.25 -9.94 41.87
N LEU A 699 36.66 -10.03 40.60
CA LEU A 699 37.90 -10.67 40.20
C LEU A 699 39.13 -9.80 40.46
N VAL A 700 39.00 -8.54 40.94
CA VAL A 700 40.15 -7.66 41.18
C VAL A 700 40.87 -8.00 42.49
N ARG A 701 42.19 -8.18 42.44
CA ARG A 701 43.02 -8.39 43.65
C ARG A 701 42.95 -7.18 44.59
N ASP A 702 42.84 -7.45 45.89
CA ASP A 702 42.78 -6.43 46.96
C ASP A 702 43.91 -5.40 46.92
N ASP A 703 45.13 -5.79 46.52
CA ASP A 703 46.30 -4.89 46.44
C ASP A 703 46.33 -4.01 45.17
N ALA A 704 45.40 -4.23 44.24
CA ALA A 704 45.36 -3.55 42.96
C ALA A 704 44.38 -2.37 42.92
N TRP A 705 43.46 -2.24 43.88
CA TRP A 705 42.41 -1.21 43.90
C TRP A 705 42.88 0.23 43.60
N PRO A 706 44.00 0.75 44.16
CA PRO A 706 44.46 2.09 43.81
C PRO A 706 44.73 2.30 42.31
N ARG A 707 45.28 1.29 41.63
CA ARG A 707 45.54 1.32 40.18
C ARG A 707 44.25 1.11 39.38
N VAL A 708 43.38 0.22 39.84
CA VAL A 708 42.11 -0.06 39.17
C VAL A 708 41.19 1.15 39.22
N LEU A 709 41.09 1.86 40.35
CA LEU A 709 40.33 3.10 40.47
C LEU A 709 40.86 4.20 39.55
N GLU A 710 42.18 4.31 39.40
CA GLU A 710 42.79 5.21 38.41
C GLU A 710 42.37 4.85 36.98
N TRP A 711 42.39 3.56 36.63
CA TRP A 711 42.01 3.09 35.29
C TRP A 711 40.51 3.27 35.01
N LEU A 712 39.65 2.95 35.98
CA LEU A 712 38.20 3.18 35.90
C LEU A 712 37.88 4.67 35.71
N ALA A 713 38.63 5.56 36.36
CA ALA A 713 38.44 6.99 36.20
C ALA A 713 38.99 7.54 34.88
N ALA A 714 39.96 6.86 34.27
CA ALA A 714 40.59 7.28 33.02
C ALA A 714 39.90 6.73 31.76
N ASP A 715 39.11 5.67 31.89
CA ASP A 715 38.32 5.08 30.80
C ASP A 715 36.93 5.71 30.74
N ASP A 716 36.56 6.35 29.62
CA ASP A 716 35.33 7.15 29.52
C ASP A 716 34.06 6.33 29.80
N ASP A 717 34.01 5.08 29.33
CA ASP A 717 32.86 4.19 29.46
C ASP A 717 32.70 3.68 30.89
N ALA A 718 33.79 3.16 31.47
CA ALA A 718 33.80 2.69 32.85
C ALA A 718 33.57 3.85 33.83
N ARG A 719 34.16 5.02 33.54
CA ARG A 719 33.95 6.24 34.31
C ARG A 719 32.48 6.62 34.33
N ALA A 720 31.81 6.60 33.17
CA ALA A 720 30.38 6.94 33.07
C ALA A 720 29.50 5.98 33.86
N ALA A 721 29.81 4.67 33.85
CA ALA A 721 29.13 3.65 34.65
C ALA A 721 29.32 3.82 36.18
N VAL A 722 30.37 4.54 36.61
CA VAL A 722 30.60 4.88 38.03
C VAL A 722 29.89 6.18 38.40
N VAL A 723 30.02 7.25 37.63
CA VAL A 723 29.59 8.59 38.10
C VAL A 723 28.19 9.01 37.69
N SER A 724 27.60 8.37 36.69
CA SER A 724 26.24 8.68 36.27
C SER A 724 25.26 7.99 37.22
N PRO A 725 24.41 8.72 37.97
CA PRO A 725 23.38 8.10 38.80
C PRO A 725 22.36 7.39 37.92
N VAL A 726 21.79 6.30 38.44
CA VAL A 726 20.70 5.59 37.78
C VAL A 726 19.41 6.38 38.01
N ARG A 727 18.68 6.66 36.92
CA ARG A 727 17.39 7.35 36.97
C ARG A 727 16.26 6.33 36.92
N LEU A 728 15.40 6.40 37.93
CA LEU A 728 14.30 5.47 38.15
C LEU A 728 12.98 6.19 37.90
N THR A 729 12.15 5.57 37.07
CA THR A 729 10.75 5.94 36.84
C THR A 729 9.87 5.08 37.73
N LEU A 730 9.16 5.72 38.65
CA LEU A 730 8.21 5.09 39.57
C LEU A 730 6.84 4.85 38.91
N TYR A 731 5.98 4.06 39.56
CA TYR A 731 4.66 3.70 38.99
C TYR A 731 3.76 4.91 38.72
N ASP A 732 3.93 5.99 39.48
CA ASP A 732 3.17 7.24 39.38
C ASP A 732 3.78 8.23 38.37
N GLY A 733 4.85 7.83 37.69
CA GLY A 733 5.62 8.63 36.73
C GLY A 733 6.64 9.56 37.38
N ALA A 734 6.77 9.57 38.71
CA ALA A 734 7.82 10.34 39.38
C ALA A 734 9.20 9.80 39.04
N GLN A 735 10.20 10.70 38.99
CA GLN A 735 11.59 10.35 38.75
C GLN A 735 12.38 10.42 40.06
N ARG A 736 13.22 9.41 40.31
CA ARG A 736 14.17 9.36 41.43
C ARG A 736 15.56 9.01 40.91
N GLU A 737 16.59 9.51 41.59
CA GLU A 737 17.97 9.15 41.32
C GLU A 737 18.48 8.22 42.43
N ALA A 738 19.27 7.22 42.03
CA ALA A 738 19.96 6.30 42.92
C ALA A 738 21.43 6.17 42.46
N PRO A 739 22.35 5.73 43.34
CA PRO A 739 23.72 5.40 42.93
C PRO A 739 23.73 4.36 41.81
N SER A 740 24.68 4.46 40.87
CA SER A 740 24.90 3.36 39.92
C SER A 740 25.34 2.10 40.63
N TYR A 741 25.05 0.95 40.02
CA TYR A 741 25.52 -0.34 40.51
C TYR A 741 27.03 -0.30 40.77
N THR A 742 27.82 0.18 39.80
CA THR A 742 29.28 0.21 39.93
C THR A 742 29.75 1.07 41.10
N ALA A 743 29.17 2.26 41.30
CA ALA A 743 29.52 3.11 42.43
C ALA A 743 29.13 2.50 43.78
N TRP A 744 27.95 1.91 43.85
CA TRP A 744 27.47 1.19 45.03
C TRP A 744 28.38 0.00 45.37
N TRP A 745 28.73 -0.81 44.37
CA TRP A 745 29.58 -1.99 44.53
C TRP A 745 30.96 -1.60 45.03
N LEU A 746 31.59 -0.57 44.42
CA LEU A 746 32.90 -0.06 44.84
C LEU A 746 32.89 0.47 46.28
N ARG A 747 31.82 1.14 46.73
CA ARG A 747 31.71 1.64 48.11
C ARG A 747 31.72 0.49 49.13
N ARG A 748 31.07 -0.62 48.79
CA ARG A 748 30.83 -1.76 49.68
C ARG A 748 32.01 -2.74 49.70
N HIS A 749 32.57 -3.03 48.53
CA HIS A 749 33.51 -4.14 48.34
C HIS A 749 34.96 -3.70 48.17
N ALA A 750 35.21 -2.58 47.50
CA ALA A 750 36.59 -2.13 47.28
C ALA A 750 37.24 -1.61 48.57
N ARG A 751 38.46 -2.08 48.84
CA ARG A 751 39.21 -1.73 50.06
C ARG A 751 40.61 -1.23 49.75
N ILE A 752 41.02 -0.17 50.44
CA ILE A 752 42.40 0.32 50.42
C ILE A 752 42.98 0.21 51.83
N GLY A 753 44.03 -0.61 51.98
CA GLY A 753 44.63 -0.87 53.29
C GLY A 753 43.65 -1.53 54.27
N GLY A 754 42.71 -2.35 53.76
CA GLY A 754 41.66 -3.04 54.53
C GLY A 754 40.44 -2.18 54.87
N ARG A 755 40.45 -0.88 54.55
CA ARG A 755 39.33 0.04 54.84
C ARG A 755 38.43 0.21 53.61
N PRO A 756 37.09 0.27 53.78
CA PRO A 756 36.17 0.59 52.70
C PRO A 756 36.39 2.02 52.21
N LEU A 757 36.01 2.33 50.97
CA LEU A 757 36.24 3.64 50.37
C LEU A 757 35.55 4.78 51.14
N GLY A 758 34.34 4.55 51.67
CA GLY A 758 33.61 5.51 52.52
C GLY A 758 34.35 5.95 53.79
N GLY A 759 35.30 5.13 54.27
CA GLY A 759 36.11 5.42 55.45
C GLY A 759 37.43 6.15 55.14
N LEU A 760 37.60 6.68 53.93
CA LEU A 760 38.84 7.30 53.45
C LEU A 760 38.59 8.71 52.92
N ALA A 761 39.60 9.56 53.02
CA ALA A 761 39.58 10.92 52.51
C ALA A 761 40.46 11.08 51.27
N VAL A 762 40.11 12.00 50.38
CA VAL A 762 41.02 12.45 49.31
C VAL A 762 42.14 13.33 49.87
N ALA A 763 43.28 13.39 49.17
CA ALA A 763 44.44 14.19 49.60
C ALA A 763 44.14 15.69 49.83
N GLY A 764 43.17 16.24 49.09
CA GLY A 764 42.71 17.62 49.17
C GLY A 764 41.56 17.88 50.16
N ALA A 765 41.21 16.94 51.04
CA ALA A 765 40.04 17.06 51.92
C ALA A 765 40.13 18.20 52.96
N ASP A 766 38.96 18.68 53.42
CA ASP A 766 38.82 19.68 54.47
C ASP A 766 39.54 19.26 55.76
N ALA A 767 39.97 20.24 56.56
CA ALA A 767 40.66 19.98 57.81
C ALA A 767 39.85 19.12 58.80
N VAL A 768 38.51 19.22 58.80
CA VAL A 768 37.63 18.38 59.63
C VAL A 768 37.65 16.94 59.15
N VAL A 769 37.53 16.71 57.85
CA VAL A 769 37.53 15.36 57.26
C VAL A 769 38.87 14.66 57.48
N ARG A 770 39.99 15.36 57.25
CA ARG A 770 41.34 14.81 57.48
C ARG A 770 41.64 14.53 58.95
N ALA A 771 40.94 15.17 59.87
CA ALA A 771 41.06 14.87 61.29
C ALA A 771 40.31 13.59 61.68
N LEU A 772 39.33 13.16 60.89
CA LEU A 772 38.51 11.96 61.12
C LEU A 772 39.05 10.75 60.36
N LEU A 773 39.29 10.91 59.05
CA LEU A 773 39.53 9.82 58.10
C LEU A 773 40.97 9.85 57.56
N PRO A 774 41.62 8.69 57.38
CA PRO A 774 42.92 8.62 56.73
C PRO A 774 42.84 9.00 55.25
N VAL A 775 43.91 9.58 54.73
CA VAL A 775 44.00 10.00 53.32
C VAL A 775 44.41 8.82 52.44
N ALA A 776 43.63 8.56 51.39
CA ALA A 776 43.98 7.62 50.32
C ALA A 776 44.72 8.34 49.19
N ASP A 777 45.80 7.72 48.70
CA ASP A 777 46.59 8.21 47.56
C ASP A 777 46.10 7.56 46.26
N VAL A 778 45.02 8.11 45.70
CA VAL A 778 44.41 7.63 44.46
C VAL A 778 44.23 8.82 43.50
N PRO A 779 44.76 8.78 42.27
CA PRO A 779 44.75 9.91 41.34
C PRO A 779 43.39 10.02 40.60
N VAL A 780 42.31 10.26 41.33
CA VAL A 780 40.95 10.44 40.79
C VAL A 780 40.48 11.89 40.93
N ASP A 781 39.58 12.31 40.04
CA ASP A 781 38.97 13.64 40.13
C ASP A 781 37.85 13.70 41.18
N ASP A 782 37.38 14.93 41.40
CA ASP A 782 36.41 15.29 42.42
C ASP A 782 35.07 14.57 42.29
N VAL A 783 34.61 14.35 41.06
CA VAL A 783 33.31 13.74 40.77
C VAL A 783 33.40 12.24 40.97
N PHE A 784 34.48 11.61 40.49
CA PHE A 784 34.70 10.18 40.67
C PHE A 784 34.90 9.82 42.14
N ALA A 785 35.70 10.62 42.87
CA ALA A 785 35.91 10.46 44.31
C ALA A 785 34.59 10.47 45.09
N ALA A 786 33.72 11.44 44.81
CA ALA A 786 32.40 11.53 45.45
C ALA A 786 31.52 10.33 45.10
N ALA A 787 31.52 9.87 43.84
CA ALA A 787 30.73 8.72 43.40
C ALA A 787 31.11 7.44 44.15
N VAL A 788 32.40 7.18 44.37
CA VAL A 788 32.88 5.97 45.09
C VAL A 788 32.97 6.15 46.62
N GLY A 789 32.54 7.29 47.17
CA GLY A 789 32.45 7.53 48.62
C GLY A 789 33.70 8.09 49.28
N LEU A 790 34.72 8.53 48.54
CA LEU A 790 35.91 9.17 49.13
C LEU A 790 35.57 10.60 49.60
N ALA A 791 35.65 10.83 50.92
CA ALA A 791 35.21 12.09 51.50
C ALA A 791 36.18 13.25 51.22
N ARG A 792 35.65 14.40 50.79
CA ARG A 792 36.40 15.66 50.67
C ARG A 792 35.97 16.68 51.70
N SER A 793 34.68 16.82 51.92
CA SER A 793 34.06 17.82 52.80
C SER A 793 33.20 17.14 53.85
N PRO A 794 32.80 17.85 54.92
CA PRO A 794 31.92 17.27 55.93
C PRO A 794 30.56 16.79 55.39
N ALA A 795 30.13 17.26 54.22
CA ALA A 795 28.89 16.83 53.58
C ALA A 795 29.02 15.49 52.83
N ASP A 796 30.26 15.06 52.53
CA ASP A 796 30.54 13.78 51.87
C ASP A 796 30.72 12.64 52.87
N LEU A 797 30.58 12.94 54.17
CA LEU A 797 30.76 11.99 55.25
C LEU A 797 29.53 11.08 55.32
N ASP A 798 29.77 9.79 55.19
CA ASP A 798 28.82 8.75 55.55
C ASP A 798 28.56 8.81 57.07
N PRO A 799 27.31 9.09 57.53
CA PRO A 799 27.01 9.22 58.94
C PRO A 799 27.39 8.01 59.77
N ASP A 800 27.11 6.79 59.28
CA ASP A 800 27.35 5.55 60.02
C ASP A 800 28.86 5.32 60.17
N ALA A 801 29.60 5.44 59.06
CA ALA A 801 31.06 5.29 59.07
C ALA A 801 31.74 6.34 59.97
N VAL A 802 31.20 7.56 60.05
CA VAL A 802 31.73 8.60 60.94
C VAL A 802 31.37 8.35 62.39
N LEU A 803 30.16 7.89 62.70
CA LEU A 803 29.77 7.56 64.07
C LEU A 803 30.60 6.39 64.61
N ASP A 804 30.83 5.36 63.80
CA ASP A 804 31.76 4.27 64.09
C ASP A 804 33.17 4.82 64.38
N ARG A 805 33.67 5.70 63.49
CA ARG A 805 34.98 6.32 63.68
C ARG A 805 35.05 7.17 64.96
N LEU A 806 33.97 7.85 65.34
CA LEU A 806 33.90 8.63 66.57
C LEU A 806 33.91 7.74 67.82
N ALA A 807 33.37 6.52 67.74
CA ALA A 807 33.34 5.55 68.82
C ALA A 807 34.70 4.89 69.12
N GLU A 808 35.66 4.96 68.20
CA GLU A 808 37.01 4.40 68.37
C GLU A 808 37.85 5.25 69.34
N ASP A 809 38.47 4.62 70.36
CA ASP A 809 39.21 5.32 71.42
C ASP A 809 40.54 5.95 70.93
N ASP A 810 41.06 5.53 69.77
CA ASP A 810 42.32 6.03 69.20
C ASP A 810 42.17 7.36 68.44
N LEU A 811 40.94 7.85 68.25
CA LEU A 811 40.67 9.14 67.62
C LEU A 811 40.99 10.30 68.59
N GLU A 812 42.03 11.06 68.28
CA GLU A 812 42.32 12.33 68.95
C GLU A 812 41.63 13.50 68.22
N LEU A 813 40.54 14.02 68.81
CA LEU A 813 39.76 15.11 68.22
C LEU A 813 39.59 16.27 69.22
N PRO A 814 39.87 17.53 68.83
CA PRO A 814 39.54 18.70 69.65
C PRO A 814 38.02 18.87 69.83
N ALA A 815 37.58 19.34 71.00
CA ALA A 815 36.15 19.56 71.28
C ALA A 815 35.46 20.48 70.27
N ALA A 816 36.16 21.51 69.77
CA ALA A 816 35.64 22.43 68.77
C ALA A 816 35.44 21.75 67.40
N THR A 817 36.29 20.80 67.04
CA THR A 817 36.15 20.01 65.80
C THR A 817 35.01 19.02 65.94
N LEU A 818 34.89 18.33 67.09
CA LEU A 818 33.76 17.44 67.39
C LEU A 818 32.40 18.14 67.23
N ALA A 819 32.28 19.38 67.73
CA ALA A 819 31.06 20.16 67.54
C ALA A 819 30.74 20.45 66.08
N ARG A 820 31.75 20.68 65.23
CA ARG A 820 31.58 20.86 63.78
C ARG A 820 31.18 19.55 63.09
N VAL A 821 31.71 18.42 63.56
CA VAL A 821 31.36 17.08 63.03
C VAL A 821 29.90 16.77 63.34
N TYR A 822 29.46 16.88 64.59
CA TYR A 822 28.05 16.66 64.92
C TYR A 822 27.12 17.66 64.24
N ALA A 823 27.53 18.93 64.06
CA ALA A 823 26.74 19.89 63.30
C ALA A 823 26.58 19.50 61.82
N ALA A 824 27.57 18.83 61.23
CA ALA A 824 27.48 18.28 59.87
C ALA A 824 26.62 17.01 59.84
N LEU A 825 26.71 16.15 60.87
CA LEU A 825 25.90 14.93 60.92
C LEU A 825 24.41 15.21 61.08
N VAL A 826 24.04 16.24 61.86
CA VAL A 826 22.63 16.64 62.10
C VAL A 826 21.90 17.10 60.83
N THR A 827 22.59 17.34 59.72
CA THR A 827 21.91 17.62 58.44
C THR A 827 21.33 16.38 57.77
N HIS A 828 21.65 15.18 58.26
CA HIS A 828 21.12 13.91 57.77
C HIS A 828 19.80 13.56 58.46
N ASP A 829 18.99 12.74 57.80
CA ASP A 829 17.75 12.22 58.37
C ASP A 829 18.07 11.16 59.44
N PRO A 830 17.71 11.36 60.71
CA PRO A 830 17.95 10.38 61.78
C PRO A 830 17.39 8.99 61.48
N ALA A 831 16.32 8.89 60.69
CA ALA A 831 15.70 7.59 60.39
C ALA A 831 16.59 6.66 59.54
N GLY A 832 17.59 7.21 58.86
CA GLY A 832 18.50 6.47 57.99
C GLY A 832 19.91 6.29 58.55
N VAL A 833 20.11 6.52 59.85
CA VAL A 833 21.41 6.43 60.53
C VAL A 833 21.31 5.43 61.66
N GLU A 834 22.27 4.52 61.78
CA GLU A 834 22.33 3.55 62.87
C GLU A 834 22.82 4.24 64.16
N PRO A 835 22.02 4.25 65.24
CA PRO A 835 22.43 4.89 66.48
C PRO A 835 23.65 4.19 67.11
N PRO A 836 24.68 4.93 67.54
CA PRO A 836 25.91 4.33 68.03
C PRO A 836 25.79 3.88 69.49
N ASP A 837 26.37 2.71 69.83
CA ASP A 837 26.46 2.24 71.21
C ASP A 837 27.33 3.16 72.11
N ARG A 838 28.28 3.87 71.49
CA ARG A 838 29.26 4.74 72.16
C ARG A 838 29.34 6.09 71.46
N VAL A 839 29.27 7.16 72.24
CA VAL A 839 29.28 8.53 71.73
C VAL A 839 30.52 9.25 72.25
N ARG A 840 31.15 10.02 71.37
CA ARG A 840 32.26 10.91 71.73
C ARG A 840 31.73 12.22 72.26
N VAL A 841 32.11 12.59 73.48
CA VAL A 841 31.69 13.82 74.16
C VAL A 841 32.88 14.75 74.42
N PRO A 842 32.65 16.07 74.53
CA PRO A 842 33.68 17.03 74.95
C PRO A 842 34.23 16.70 76.35
N ASP A 843 35.55 16.83 76.52
CA ASP A 843 36.24 16.74 77.81
C ASP A 843 37.37 17.79 77.88
N GLY A 844 37.08 18.92 78.53
CA GLY A 844 37.97 20.09 78.53
C GLY A 844 38.20 20.63 77.11
N VAL A 845 39.47 20.61 76.66
CA VAL A 845 39.85 21.01 75.29
C VAL A 845 39.82 19.84 74.29
N GLY A 846 39.80 18.60 74.81
CA GLY A 846 39.79 17.37 74.02
C GLY A 846 38.41 16.69 74.03
N THR A 847 38.41 15.40 73.74
CA THR A 847 37.19 14.58 73.70
C THR A 847 37.47 13.21 74.30
N ARG A 848 36.42 12.53 74.74
CA ARG A 848 36.48 11.14 75.21
C ARG A 848 35.23 10.39 74.78
N VAL A 849 35.31 9.07 74.68
CA VAL A 849 34.17 8.22 74.32
C VAL A 849 33.48 7.69 75.58
N VAL A 850 32.15 7.67 75.59
CA VAL A 850 31.31 7.13 76.66
C VAL A 850 30.19 6.25 76.10
N PRO A 851 29.58 5.35 76.88
CA PRO A 851 28.35 4.66 76.47
C PRO A 851 27.23 5.66 76.16
N ALA A 852 26.47 5.44 75.07
CA ALA A 852 25.39 6.32 74.65
C ALA A 852 24.35 6.54 75.76
N ALA A 853 24.02 5.50 76.53
CA ALA A 853 23.12 5.58 77.69
C ALA A 853 23.58 6.51 78.83
N SER A 854 24.83 7.01 78.79
CA SER A 854 25.37 7.99 79.76
C SER A 854 25.43 9.41 79.19
N VAL A 855 24.87 9.63 78.01
CA VAL A 855 24.92 10.89 77.26
C VAL A 855 23.55 11.52 77.27
N VAL A 856 23.54 12.83 77.41
CA VAL A 856 22.34 13.64 77.23
C VAL A 856 22.69 14.81 76.33
N VAL A 857 21.80 15.16 75.40
CA VAL A 857 21.98 16.34 74.56
C VAL A 857 21.42 17.56 75.28
N GLY A 858 22.27 18.56 75.49
CA GLY A 858 21.86 19.83 76.09
C GLY A 858 21.16 20.70 75.07
N ASP A 859 19.81 20.69 75.07
CA ASP A 859 18.92 21.51 74.22
C ASP A 859 19.01 23.03 74.48
N GLY A 860 19.94 23.46 75.32
CA GLY A 860 20.27 24.86 75.52
C GLY A 860 21.57 25.09 76.31
N PRO A 861 22.21 26.25 76.15
CA PRO A 861 23.50 26.54 76.76
C PRO A 861 23.43 26.71 78.29
N HIS A 862 22.25 26.86 78.87
CA HIS A 862 22.06 26.95 80.32
C HIS A 862 22.43 25.65 81.03
N TRP A 863 22.27 24.49 80.37
CA TRP A 863 22.63 23.16 80.89
C TRP A 863 24.12 23.02 81.20
N LEU A 864 24.98 23.75 80.49
CA LEU A 864 26.44 23.75 80.72
C LEU A 864 26.82 24.18 82.14
N GLN A 865 25.97 24.95 82.82
CA GLN A 865 26.21 25.41 84.19
C GLN A 865 26.07 24.30 85.23
N LEU A 866 25.38 23.20 84.90
CA LEU A 866 25.12 22.11 85.84
C LEU A 866 26.24 21.08 85.91
N GLY A 867 27.22 21.13 84.99
CA GLY A 867 28.36 20.21 84.98
C GLY A 867 27.96 18.73 84.83
N LEU A 868 26.89 18.45 84.08
CA LEU A 868 26.37 17.10 83.89
C LEU A 868 27.42 16.22 83.17
N PRO A 869 27.72 15.01 83.70
CA PRO A 869 28.62 14.09 83.03
C PRO A 869 28.00 13.61 81.71
N GLY A 870 28.77 13.64 80.62
CA GLY A 870 28.28 13.17 79.30
C GLY A 870 27.38 14.17 78.56
N LEU A 871 27.32 15.42 79.01
CA LEU A 871 26.55 16.46 78.32
C LEU A 871 27.15 16.79 76.94
N LEU A 872 26.37 16.58 75.90
CA LEU A 872 26.71 16.94 74.52
C LEU A 872 25.94 18.20 74.10
N PRO A 873 26.61 19.32 73.77
CA PRO A 873 25.91 20.53 73.32
C PRO A 873 25.39 20.33 71.89
N GLY A 874 24.08 20.46 71.68
CA GLY A 874 23.49 20.30 70.35
C GLY A 874 21.97 20.53 70.32
N PRO A 875 21.38 20.64 69.11
CA PRO A 875 19.93 20.71 68.94
C PRO A 875 19.25 19.37 69.22
N ALA A 876 17.93 19.35 69.35
CA ALA A 876 17.15 18.12 69.52
C ALA A 876 17.39 17.09 68.41
N ALA A 877 17.59 17.53 67.17
CA ALA A 877 17.92 16.64 66.06
C ALA A 877 19.24 15.85 66.26
N LEU A 878 20.17 16.34 67.10
CA LEU A 878 21.35 15.55 67.47
C LEU A 878 21.01 14.42 68.46
N ALA A 879 20.01 14.65 69.31
CA ALA A 879 19.51 13.65 70.24
C ALA A 879 18.79 12.53 69.47
N ASP A 880 17.96 12.91 68.50
CA ASP A 880 17.28 11.98 67.59
C ASP A 880 18.29 11.14 66.77
N LEU A 881 19.32 11.77 66.21
CA LEU A 881 20.36 11.09 65.42
C LEU A 881 21.16 10.07 66.25
N LEU A 882 21.44 10.38 67.52
CA LEU A 882 22.23 9.52 68.40
C LEU A 882 21.38 8.56 69.23
N ASP A 883 20.04 8.63 69.14
CA ASP A 883 19.06 7.95 70.00
C ASP A 883 19.36 8.13 71.51
N VAL A 884 19.53 9.39 71.94
CA VAL A 884 19.79 9.75 73.35
C VAL A 884 18.80 10.78 73.87
N ASP A 885 18.59 10.82 75.19
CA ASP A 885 17.65 11.76 75.82
C ASP A 885 18.13 13.22 75.74
N LEU A 886 17.18 14.16 75.65
CA LEU A 886 17.45 15.56 75.93
C LEU A 886 17.70 15.78 77.42
N ALA A 887 18.59 16.71 77.76
CA ALA A 887 18.87 17.08 79.14
C ALA A 887 17.60 17.58 79.87
N SER A 888 16.69 18.26 79.15
CA SER A 888 15.40 18.73 79.67
C SER A 888 14.40 17.61 79.97
N GLU A 889 14.54 16.44 79.35
CA GLU A 889 13.70 15.26 79.54
C GLU A 889 14.26 14.36 80.65
N ALA A 890 15.57 14.13 80.63
CA ALA A 890 16.25 13.23 81.56
C ALA A 890 16.51 13.84 82.95
N HIS A 891 16.61 15.16 83.08
CA HIS A 891 16.98 15.83 84.33
C HIS A 891 15.91 16.80 84.84
N PRO A 892 15.10 16.41 85.85
CA PRO A 892 14.18 17.32 86.51
C PRO A 892 14.92 18.44 87.23
N THR A 893 14.73 19.69 86.79
CA THR A 893 15.43 20.86 87.31
C THR A 893 14.50 21.82 88.05
N PRO A 894 14.11 21.54 89.32
CA PRO A 894 13.32 22.48 90.09
C PRO A 894 14.13 23.76 90.36
N VAL A 895 13.55 24.90 90.01
CA VAL A 895 14.09 26.22 90.34
C VAL A 895 13.69 26.58 91.77
N SER A 896 14.66 26.93 92.61
CA SER A 896 14.44 27.28 94.02
C SER A 896 15.08 28.63 94.36
N GLY A 897 14.36 29.46 95.11
CA GLY A 897 14.75 30.83 95.46
C GLY A 897 13.56 31.80 95.40
N GLY A 898 13.43 32.70 96.38
CA GLY A 898 12.37 33.70 96.46
C GLY A 898 12.60 34.89 95.52
N GLY A 899 12.62 34.63 94.21
CA GLY A 899 12.92 35.62 93.18
C GLY A 899 11.94 36.80 93.13
N ARG A 900 12.44 37.97 92.73
CA ARG A 900 11.65 39.20 92.56
C ARG A 900 11.49 39.52 91.09
N ARG A 901 10.24 39.71 90.65
CA ARG A 901 9.96 40.09 89.26
C ARG A 901 10.35 41.56 89.04
N GLN A 902 11.22 41.82 88.07
CA GLN A 902 11.76 43.13 87.70
C GLN A 902 11.44 43.43 86.23
N PRO A 903 11.26 44.70 85.84
CA PRO A 903 11.19 45.07 84.43
C PRO A 903 12.52 44.80 83.73
N VAL A 904 12.48 44.30 82.49
CA VAL A 904 13.69 44.20 81.66
C VAL A 904 14.16 45.62 81.30
N PRO A 905 15.45 45.95 81.48
CA PRO A 905 15.95 47.29 81.15
C PRO A 905 15.75 47.67 79.67
N ASP A 906 15.32 48.91 79.41
CA ASP A 906 15.06 49.41 78.04
C ASP A 906 16.26 49.25 77.09
N VAL A 907 17.48 49.29 77.64
CA VAL A 907 18.71 49.09 76.85
C VAL A 907 18.86 47.67 76.30
N ALA A 908 18.30 46.66 76.99
CA ALA A 908 18.26 45.29 76.46
C ALA A 908 17.25 45.18 75.30
N LEU A 909 16.10 45.88 75.40
CA LEU A 909 15.12 45.97 74.31
C LEU A 909 15.71 46.69 73.09
N ALA A 910 16.55 47.71 73.29
CA ALA A 910 17.23 48.38 72.17
C ALA A 910 18.21 47.47 71.42
N VAL A 911 18.84 46.51 72.11
CA VAL A 911 19.77 45.55 71.49
C VAL A 911 19.04 44.36 70.87
N LEU A 912 17.97 43.86 71.50
CA LEU A 912 17.24 42.67 71.03
C LEU A 912 16.08 42.99 70.07
N GLY A 913 15.54 44.21 70.11
CA GLY A 913 14.34 44.62 69.37
C GLY A 913 13.03 44.11 69.98
N ASP A 914 13.02 42.88 70.49
CA ASP A 914 11.92 42.27 71.24
C ASP A 914 12.51 41.49 72.44
N ALA A 915 11.89 41.64 73.61
CA ALA A 915 12.32 40.98 74.84
C ALA A 915 11.12 40.87 75.81
N PRO A 916 11.11 39.87 76.72
CA PRO A 916 10.12 39.79 77.78
C PRO A 916 10.01 41.11 78.55
N SER A 917 8.78 41.52 78.92
CA SER A 917 8.56 42.76 79.66
C SER A 917 9.14 42.74 81.08
N THR A 918 9.31 41.53 81.64
CA THR A 918 9.89 41.32 82.97
C THR A 918 10.79 40.10 83.00
N TYR A 919 11.75 40.09 83.93
CA TYR A 919 12.55 38.93 84.29
C TYR A 919 12.44 38.69 85.81
N VAL A 920 12.89 37.53 86.28
CA VAL A 920 12.92 37.20 87.71
C VAL A 920 14.36 37.30 88.21
N GLU A 921 14.62 38.30 89.06
CA GLU A 921 15.91 38.53 89.70
C GLU A 921 16.03 37.68 90.97
N HIS A 922 17.18 37.02 91.14
CA HIS A 922 17.51 36.20 92.30
C HIS A 922 18.83 36.65 92.91
N ASP A 923 18.91 36.71 94.24
CA ASP A 923 20.19 36.96 94.92
C ASP A 923 21.11 35.70 94.87
N ASP A 924 20.52 34.49 94.92
CA ASP A 924 21.17 33.19 94.67
C ASP A 924 20.17 32.29 93.91
N LEU A 925 20.38 32.11 92.61
CA LEU A 925 19.53 31.26 91.77
C LEU A 925 20.04 29.82 91.82
N ARG A 926 19.20 28.90 92.32
CA ARG A 926 19.54 27.47 92.38
C ARG A 926 18.61 26.61 91.54
N VAL A 927 19.20 25.75 90.72
CA VAL A 927 18.51 24.82 89.83
C VAL A 927 19.01 23.41 90.13
N GLY A 928 18.11 22.50 90.54
CA GLY A 928 18.51 21.15 90.94
C GLY A 928 19.51 21.11 92.11
N GLY A 929 19.58 22.17 92.93
CA GLY A 929 20.55 22.33 94.01
C GLY A 929 21.87 23.03 93.64
N THR A 930 22.14 23.23 92.35
CA THR A 930 23.34 23.90 91.83
C THR A 930 23.10 25.40 91.67
N SER A 931 24.04 26.23 92.13
CA SER A 931 23.98 27.68 91.92
C SER A 931 24.32 28.01 90.47
N VAL A 932 23.43 28.73 89.78
CA VAL A 932 23.57 29.09 88.37
C VAL A 932 23.37 30.59 88.20
N SER A 933 23.98 31.16 87.16
CA SER A 933 23.89 32.60 86.90
C SER A 933 22.60 33.00 86.20
N TRP A 934 21.99 32.07 85.46
CA TRP A 934 20.71 32.23 84.77
C TRP A 934 20.03 30.90 84.44
N TRP A 935 18.71 30.94 84.27
CA TRP A 935 17.90 29.80 83.85
C TRP A 935 16.62 30.27 83.12
N PRO A 936 16.26 29.71 81.94
CA PRO A 936 14.97 29.96 81.31
C PRO A 936 13.87 29.08 81.95
N LEU A 937 12.71 29.64 82.26
CA LEU A 937 11.54 28.89 82.74
C LEU A 937 10.29 29.34 81.98
N GLY A 938 9.91 28.59 80.95
CA GLY A 938 8.89 29.03 79.99
C GLY A 938 9.35 30.31 79.28
N SER A 939 8.50 31.34 79.28
CA SER A 939 8.85 32.67 78.75
C SER A 939 9.65 33.54 79.71
N ASP A 940 9.76 33.16 80.98
CA ASP A 940 10.45 33.95 82.01
C ASP A 940 11.94 33.64 82.04
N VAL A 941 12.76 34.68 82.16
CA VAL A 941 14.20 34.56 82.40
C VAL A 941 14.46 34.73 83.89
N HIS A 942 15.05 33.72 84.52
CA HIS A 942 15.56 33.82 85.88
C HIS A 942 17.05 34.15 85.82
N ALA A 943 17.50 35.18 86.54
CA ALA A 943 18.90 35.61 86.52
C ALA A 943 19.37 36.04 87.91
N ALA A 944 20.61 35.70 88.25
CA ALA A 944 21.30 36.15 89.47
C ALA A 944 22.42 37.15 89.21
N THR A 945 22.76 37.39 87.95
CA THR A 945 23.80 38.34 87.54
C THR A 945 23.38 39.05 86.25
N LEU A 946 24.00 40.21 85.94
CA LEU A 946 23.75 40.92 84.68
C LEU A 946 24.23 40.12 83.45
N ASP A 947 25.35 39.40 83.55
CA ASP A 947 25.82 38.47 82.50
C ASP A 947 24.84 37.31 82.32
N GLY A 948 24.33 36.76 83.43
CA GLY A 948 23.26 35.77 83.40
C GLY A 948 21.99 36.29 82.74
N LEU A 949 21.56 37.51 83.07
CA LEU A 949 20.41 38.15 82.44
C LEU A 949 20.63 38.33 80.93
N ALA A 950 21.81 38.78 80.52
CA ALA A 950 22.18 38.92 79.12
C ALA A 950 22.07 37.59 78.35
N ARG A 951 22.62 36.52 78.92
CA ARG A 951 22.56 35.16 78.34
C ARG A 951 21.13 34.64 78.28
N GLY A 952 20.38 34.81 79.35
CA GLY A 952 18.99 34.39 79.43
C GLY A 952 18.11 35.08 78.39
N LEU A 953 18.20 36.41 78.28
CA LEU A 953 17.45 37.18 77.29
C LEU A 953 17.90 36.85 75.87
N ALA A 954 19.21 36.74 75.61
CA ALA A 954 19.72 36.35 74.30
C ALA A 954 19.24 34.96 73.88
N TRP A 955 19.15 34.02 74.81
CA TRP A 955 18.67 32.67 74.55
C TRP A 955 17.17 32.65 74.27
N THR A 956 16.34 33.22 75.15
CA THR A 956 14.87 33.16 75.01
C THR A 956 14.33 33.95 73.82
N THR A 957 15.11 34.88 73.28
CA THR A 957 14.77 35.65 72.06
C THR A 957 15.40 35.08 70.79
N GLY A 958 16.11 33.94 70.87
CA GLY A 958 16.77 33.32 69.72
C GLY A 958 17.99 34.07 69.19
N GLN A 959 18.51 35.06 69.92
CA GLN A 959 19.63 35.92 69.53
C GLN A 959 20.90 35.63 70.33
N TRP A 960 21.26 34.35 70.47
CA TRP A 960 22.39 33.89 71.30
C TRP A 960 23.72 34.61 71.00
N GLY A 961 23.96 35.01 69.75
CA GLY A 961 25.14 35.78 69.33
C GLY A 961 25.28 37.15 70.01
N ARG A 962 24.16 37.76 70.42
CA ARG A 962 24.13 39.09 71.05
C ARG A 962 24.42 39.09 72.54
N ARG A 963 24.56 37.92 73.18
CA ARG A 963 24.78 37.79 74.63
C ARG A 963 25.95 38.63 75.16
N TRP A 964 27.01 38.79 74.39
CA TRP A 964 28.19 39.56 74.81
C TRP A 964 27.94 41.07 74.78
N VAL A 965 27.33 41.55 73.70
CA VAL A 965 26.91 42.96 73.58
C VAL A 965 25.89 43.31 74.66
N LEU A 966 24.94 42.40 74.91
CA LEU A 966 23.96 42.56 75.98
C LEU A 966 24.57 42.62 77.36
N ALA A 967 25.55 41.75 77.66
CA ALA A 967 26.23 41.75 78.95
C ALA A 967 26.96 43.07 79.19
N GLU A 968 27.59 43.62 78.15
CA GLU A 968 28.30 44.90 78.21
C GLU A 968 27.34 46.08 78.37
N VAL A 969 26.26 46.14 77.59
CA VAL A 969 25.24 47.19 77.68
C VAL A 969 24.49 47.15 79.01
N LEU A 970 24.21 45.97 79.56
CA LEU A 970 23.56 45.84 80.87
C LEU A 970 24.49 46.28 82.02
N ALA A 971 25.81 46.11 81.87
CA ALA A 971 26.79 46.58 82.83
C ALA A 971 27.06 48.09 82.72
N ASP A 972 27.08 48.65 81.51
CA ASP A 972 27.21 50.08 81.22
C ASP A 972 26.19 50.54 80.14
N PRO A 973 24.99 50.99 80.57
CA PRO A 973 23.96 51.49 79.65
C PRO A 973 24.41 52.65 78.76
N GLY A 974 25.45 53.40 79.15
CA GLY A 974 25.97 54.54 78.39
C GLY A 974 26.74 54.13 77.12
N ALA A 975 27.22 52.89 77.06
CA ALA A 975 27.99 52.36 75.93
C ALA A 975 27.10 51.98 74.72
N LEU A 976 25.77 51.94 74.89
CA LEU A 976 24.82 51.46 73.88
C LEU A 976 24.99 52.07 72.48
N PRO A 977 25.14 53.40 72.30
CA PRO A 977 25.28 53.98 70.95
C PRO A 977 26.54 53.53 70.21
N ALA A 978 27.64 53.34 70.95
CA ALA A 978 28.91 52.89 70.37
C ALA A 978 28.84 51.40 69.99
N LEU A 979 28.30 50.58 70.88
CA LEU A 979 28.17 49.14 70.65
C LEU A 979 27.20 48.80 69.51
N LEU A 980 26.10 49.55 69.34
CA LEU A 980 25.19 49.37 68.20
C LEU A 980 25.83 49.79 66.87
N ALA A 981 26.74 50.78 66.88
CA ALA A 981 27.49 51.16 65.68
C ALA A 981 28.53 50.09 65.29
N ASP A 982 29.19 49.49 66.27
CA ASP A 982 30.14 48.39 66.05
C ASP A 982 29.44 47.10 65.58
N ASP A 983 28.27 46.76 66.15
CA ASP A 983 27.49 45.57 65.75
C ASP A 983 26.98 45.69 64.29
N ALA A 984 26.89 46.89 63.72
CA ALA A 984 26.49 47.10 62.32
C ALA A 984 27.53 46.64 61.28
N PHE A 985 28.76 46.32 61.69
CA PHE A 985 29.80 45.77 60.81
C PHE A 985 29.87 44.23 60.80
N ARG A 986 29.02 43.54 61.58
CA ARG A 986 29.02 42.08 61.69
C ARG A 986 28.28 41.36 60.57
#